data_AF-A0A0N1J236-F1
#
_entry.id   AF-A0A0N1J236-F1
#
_cell.length_a   1.000
_cell.length_b   1.000
_cell.length_c   1.000
_cell.angle_alpha   90.00
_cell.angle_beta   90.00
_cell.angle_gamma   90.00
#
_symmetry.space_group_name_H-M   'P 1'
#
loop_
_entity.id
_entity.type
_entity.pdbx_description
1 polymer ?
#
loop_
_entity_poly.entity_id
_entity_poly.type
_entity_poly.pdbx_seq_one_letter_code
_entity_poly.pdbx_strand_id
1 'polypeptide(L)'
;MSDETKIKAAGDTPPRRLFAFNGGFFQQKRLRRMIALAGYDLRFGKPSADDLIAIWGQSPTSHRGATVAEHTGAERVFFEDALLRSLHPGRVAKEPPIGLMIDTKAPHFDPATPSDLETLLATHPLDDTALLNRARGAAARIKEAHLTKYAAVETNLPLPEPGYVLVIDQTFGDASVTASAPGDNIAQSRFREMLIMAQEEHPGCRVLIKTHPETQHGTRQGYFGPDDETARVSLYCEPISPWHLFEGAVGVYTFSSQLGFEAIYAGHKPRVFGQPFYAGWGLTSDEYPVPRRQRQLTRTQLFAAAMILYPTWYDPCRDQLCELEDALEQLAAQTRTWREDRHGWTAHSMRLWKRKPLQGFFGAHKPLIFDRTRDDRPAMVWASKAGPDGATRVEDGFLRSRGLGAELVPPLSLVCDNLGIYYDPTQESRLERLITHRTDLRTDQTLRADTLMAALRRLGISKYNLGGDMPALPKGHRILVPGQVEDDASILTGTTDVRTNGDLLAATRAANPDAVILYKPHPDIAAGLRNGAIPRDATSAADLVLSDVDMAALLEQVDAVWTMTSLTGFEALLRGKSVTTYGAPFYAGWGLTDDRGAVPPRRQARPSLQGLVHATLIDYPRYFDPVTGLPCPVEVSVDRLATGDIPHPGWSNRTLSKLQGALASYSWIWRR
;
A
#
# COMPACT_ATOMS: atom_id res chain seq x y z
N MET A 1 0.44 28.03 -25.28
CA MET A 1 0.63 28.71 -23.98
C MET A 1 -0.01 27.80 -22.95
N SER A 2 0.84 27.01 -22.29
CA SER A 2 0.48 25.94 -21.37
C SER A 2 0.22 26.50 -19.98
N ASP A 3 -1.02 26.40 -19.51
CA ASP A 3 -1.35 26.69 -18.12
C ASP A 3 -1.15 25.40 -17.31
N GLU A 4 0.05 25.28 -16.74
CA GLU A 4 0.36 24.23 -15.77
C GLU A 4 -0.42 24.51 -14.48
N THR A 5 -1.50 23.76 -14.24
CA THR A 5 -2.14 23.69 -12.92
C THR A 5 -1.25 22.89 -11.97
N LYS A 6 -0.09 23.46 -11.62
CA LYS A 6 0.67 23.05 -10.43
C LYS A 6 -0.22 23.27 -9.23
N ILE A 7 -0.39 22.25 -8.40
CA ILE A 7 -0.86 22.39 -7.02
C ILE A 7 0.09 23.39 -6.35
N LYS A 8 -0.33 24.66 -6.28
CA LYS A 8 0.39 25.68 -5.52
C LYS A 8 0.32 25.25 -4.06
N ALA A 9 1.47 24.89 -3.50
CA ALA A 9 1.64 24.84 -2.05
C ALA A 9 1.12 26.16 -1.47
N ALA A 10 0.24 26.07 -0.46
CA ALA A 10 -0.45 27.19 0.16
C ALA A 10 0.50 28.09 0.99
N GLY A 11 1.47 28.74 0.33
CA GLY A 11 2.45 29.65 0.94
C GLY A 11 2.18 31.14 0.69
N ASP A 12 1.41 31.51 -0.34
CA ASP A 12 1.32 32.91 -0.79
C ASP A 12 0.03 33.65 -0.40
N THR A 13 -0.96 32.97 0.20
CA THR A 13 -2.23 33.59 0.64
C THR A 13 -2.43 33.34 2.13
N PRO A 14 -2.80 34.35 2.96
CA PRO A 14 -3.09 34.12 4.37
C PRO A 14 -4.21 33.07 4.51
N PRO A 15 -4.10 32.15 5.50
CA PRO A 15 -5.08 31.08 5.66
C PRO A 15 -6.47 31.67 5.95
N ARG A 16 -7.49 31.08 5.30
CA ARG A 16 -8.87 31.56 5.36
C ARG A 16 -9.47 31.24 6.72
N ARG A 17 -10.01 32.25 7.41
CA ARG A 17 -10.63 32.06 8.74
C ARG A 17 -11.88 31.20 8.59
N LEU A 18 -11.89 30.06 9.29
CA LEU A 18 -12.94 29.04 9.21
C LEU A 18 -13.51 28.77 10.61
N PHE A 19 -14.76 29.17 10.85
CA PHE A 19 -15.43 28.98 12.13
C PHE A 19 -16.23 27.67 12.14
N ALA A 20 -16.07 26.87 13.19
CA ALA A 20 -16.78 25.60 13.33
C ALA A 20 -17.64 25.57 14.61
N PHE A 21 -18.90 25.16 14.46
CA PHE A 21 -19.89 25.06 15.55
C PHE A 21 -20.17 23.62 15.97
N ASN A 22 -19.30 22.70 15.56
CA ASN A 22 -19.31 21.28 15.91
C ASN A 22 -17.93 20.91 16.51
N GLY A 23 -17.93 20.38 17.74
CA GLY A 23 -16.72 19.96 18.44
C GLY A 23 -15.90 18.90 17.72
N GLY A 24 -16.52 18.11 16.82
CA GLY A 24 -15.84 17.08 16.02
C GLY A 24 -14.67 17.63 15.19
N PHE A 25 -14.79 18.86 14.66
CA PHE A 25 -13.71 19.53 13.93
C PHE A 25 -12.45 19.75 14.77
N PHE A 26 -12.58 19.87 16.10
CA PHE A 26 -11.46 20.20 16.98
C PHE A 26 -10.84 18.98 17.68
N GLN A 27 -11.59 17.89 17.80
CA GLN A 27 -11.18 16.70 18.54
C GLN A 27 -10.23 15.79 17.74
N GLN A 28 -10.44 15.65 16.42
CA GLN A 28 -9.66 14.74 15.61
C GLN A 28 -8.42 15.43 15.02
N LYS A 29 -7.22 15.03 15.50
CA LYS A 29 -5.95 15.66 15.11
C LYS A 29 -5.69 15.64 13.60
N ARG A 30 -5.92 14.49 12.94
CA ARG A 30 -5.70 14.36 11.48
C ARG A 30 -6.64 15.24 10.67
N LEU A 31 -7.92 15.31 11.05
CA LEU A 31 -8.90 16.18 10.40
C LEU A 31 -8.47 17.65 10.46
N ARG A 32 -8.11 18.13 11.64
CA ARG A 32 -7.58 19.49 11.81
C ARG A 32 -6.36 19.75 10.95
N ARG A 33 -5.47 18.76 10.86
CA ARG A 33 -4.24 18.86 10.09
C ARG A 33 -4.54 18.97 8.60
N MET A 34 -5.44 18.15 8.06
CA MET A 34 -5.90 18.24 6.67
C MET A 34 -6.55 19.59 6.36
N ILE A 35 -7.41 20.09 7.26
CA ILE A 35 -8.06 21.39 7.09
C ILE A 35 -7.03 22.53 7.08
N ALA A 36 -6.05 22.49 7.97
CA ALA A 36 -4.96 23.46 8.01
C ALA A 36 -4.10 23.42 6.72
N LEU A 37 -3.74 22.22 6.26
CA LEU A 37 -2.97 22.04 5.03
C LEU A 37 -3.76 22.46 3.78
N ALA A 38 -5.09 22.35 3.79
CA ALA A 38 -5.99 22.87 2.75
C ALA A 38 -6.17 24.41 2.80
N GLY A 39 -5.42 25.10 3.66
CA GLY A 39 -5.39 26.57 3.72
C GLY A 39 -6.52 27.19 4.55
N TYR A 40 -7.12 26.44 5.46
CA TYR A 40 -8.16 26.93 6.37
C TYR A 40 -7.66 26.98 7.82
N ASP A 41 -7.88 28.11 8.49
CA ASP A 41 -7.57 28.31 9.90
C ASP A 41 -8.82 28.11 10.76
N LEU A 42 -8.90 26.97 11.45
CA LEU A 42 -10.04 26.61 12.30
C LEU A 42 -10.10 27.46 13.57
N ARG A 43 -11.20 28.20 13.76
CA ARG A 43 -11.41 29.11 14.89
C ARG A 43 -12.68 28.84 15.67
N PHE A 44 -12.63 29.22 16.94
CA PHE A 44 -13.81 29.45 17.77
C PHE A 44 -14.13 30.95 17.77
N GLY A 45 -15.41 31.30 17.89
CA GLY A 45 -15.85 32.68 18.09
C GLY A 45 -17.02 33.06 17.18
N LYS A 46 -17.21 34.37 17.02
CA LYS A 46 -18.25 34.96 16.17
C LYS A 46 -17.68 35.32 14.79
N PRO A 47 -18.15 34.71 13.70
CA PRO A 47 -17.71 35.06 12.35
C PRO A 47 -18.27 36.43 11.91
N SER A 48 -17.54 37.07 11.02
CA SER A 48 -17.97 38.21 10.20
C SER A 48 -18.44 37.76 8.82
N ALA A 49 -19.00 38.65 8.02
CA ALA A 49 -19.48 38.32 6.67
C ALA A 49 -18.36 37.85 5.72
N ASP A 50 -17.12 38.29 5.95
CA ASP A 50 -15.95 37.90 5.15
C ASP A 50 -15.33 36.55 5.60
N ASP A 51 -15.93 35.88 6.59
CA ASP A 51 -15.45 34.61 7.12
C ASP A 51 -16.16 33.40 6.51
N LEU A 52 -15.57 32.23 6.73
CA LEU A 52 -16.14 30.95 6.32
C LEU A 52 -16.67 30.19 7.53
N ILE A 53 -17.74 29.42 7.34
CA ILE A 53 -18.32 28.54 8.36
C ILE A 53 -18.23 27.08 7.91
N ALA A 54 -17.54 26.27 8.71
CA ALA A 54 -17.42 24.84 8.49
C ALA A 54 -18.70 24.10 8.92
N ILE A 55 -19.24 23.31 8.00
CA ILE A 55 -20.40 22.45 8.22
C ILE A 55 -20.00 21.01 7.85
N TRP A 56 -20.27 20.05 8.72
CA TRP A 56 -20.07 18.64 8.39
C TRP A 56 -21.35 18.08 7.77
N GLY A 57 -21.34 17.89 6.45
CA GLY A 57 -22.47 17.43 5.63
C GLY A 57 -23.83 17.97 6.09
N GLN A 58 -24.77 17.05 6.26
CA GLN A 58 -26.07 17.30 6.90
C GLN A 58 -26.14 16.61 8.28
N SER A 59 -25.08 16.75 9.09
CA SER A 59 -25.06 16.15 10.43
C SER A 59 -26.13 16.77 11.36
N PRO A 60 -26.50 16.13 12.49
CA PRO A 60 -27.51 16.67 13.41
C PRO A 60 -27.18 18.09 13.96
N THR A 61 -25.92 18.51 13.89
CA THR A 61 -25.46 19.84 14.33
C THR A 61 -25.24 20.82 13.17
N SER A 62 -25.44 20.40 11.91
CA SER A 62 -25.27 21.24 10.71
C SER A 62 -26.12 22.51 10.75
N HIS A 63 -27.35 22.43 11.28
CA HIS A 63 -28.24 23.56 11.47
C HIS A 63 -27.60 24.71 12.25
N ARG A 64 -26.71 24.42 13.22
CA ARG A 64 -26.03 25.48 14.01
C ARG A 64 -25.15 26.35 13.12
N GLY A 65 -24.36 25.72 12.25
CA GLY A 65 -23.52 26.43 11.29
C GLY A 65 -24.36 27.18 10.26
N ALA A 66 -25.41 26.55 9.74
CA ALA A 66 -26.32 27.17 8.78
C ALA A 66 -27.01 28.42 9.36
N THR A 67 -27.56 28.33 10.57
CA THR A 67 -28.18 29.47 11.26
C THR A 67 -27.17 30.60 11.48
N VAL A 68 -25.94 30.31 11.90
CA VAL A 68 -24.93 31.38 12.07
C VAL A 68 -24.56 32.01 10.72
N ALA A 69 -24.44 31.23 9.65
CA ALA A 69 -24.20 31.75 8.30
C ALA A 69 -25.30 32.72 7.86
N GLU A 70 -26.57 32.34 8.04
CA GLU A 70 -27.73 33.19 7.73
C GLU A 70 -27.72 34.51 8.52
N HIS A 71 -27.32 34.48 9.80
CA HIS A 71 -27.29 35.67 10.65
C HIS A 71 -26.09 36.59 10.38
N THR A 72 -24.96 36.04 9.91
CA THR A 72 -23.70 36.79 9.74
C THR A 72 -23.39 37.17 8.30
N GLY A 73 -24.03 36.52 7.33
CA GLY A 73 -23.71 36.64 5.91
C GLY A 73 -22.46 35.86 5.49
N ALA A 74 -21.83 35.13 6.42
CA ALA A 74 -20.64 34.33 6.16
C ALA A 74 -20.92 33.17 5.19
N GLU A 75 -19.97 32.86 4.31
CA GLU A 75 -20.09 31.75 3.38
C GLU A 75 -19.94 30.39 4.09
N ARG A 76 -20.59 29.37 3.54
CA ARG A 76 -20.59 28.00 4.09
C ARG A 76 -19.58 27.14 3.34
N VAL A 77 -18.84 26.33 4.07
CA VAL A 77 -17.97 25.29 3.52
C VAL A 77 -18.37 23.95 4.13
N PHE A 78 -18.76 23.02 3.27
CA PHE A 78 -19.18 21.68 3.62
C PHE A 78 -18.00 20.73 3.59
N PHE A 79 -17.85 19.96 4.66
CA PHE A 79 -16.85 18.91 4.79
C PHE A 79 -17.54 17.56 4.86
N GLU A 80 -16.97 16.58 4.17
CA GLU A 80 -17.33 15.17 4.27
C GLU A 80 -16.10 14.26 4.20
N ASP A 81 -16.27 13.03 4.65
CA ASP A 81 -15.27 11.98 4.39
C ASP A 81 -15.11 11.76 2.88
N ALA A 82 -13.88 11.63 2.39
CA ALA A 82 -13.64 11.22 1.01
C ALA A 82 -14.18 9.79 0.73
N LEU A 83 -14.32 9.47 -0.57
CA LEU A 83 -14.86 8.18 -1.03
C LEU A 83 -13.99 7.00 -0.56
N LEU A 84 -12.69 7.20 -0.36
CA LEU A 84 -11.87 6.27 0.41
C LEU A 84 -11.56 6.91 1.76
N ARG A 85 -11.82 6.17 2.83
CA ARG A 85 -11.79 6.74 4.18
C ARG A 85 -10.73 6.09 5.05
N SER A 86 -10.88 4.80 5.37
CA SER A 86 -10.09 4.12 6.40
C SER A 86 -10.35 2.59 6.36
N LEU A 87 -9.84 1.83 7.34
CA LEU A 87 -10.14 0.40 7.45
C LEU A 87 -11.57 0.20 7.94
N HIS A 88 -11.92 0.82 9.06
CA HIS A 88 -13.21 0.69 9.72
C HIS A 88 -13.98 2.02 9.71
N PRO A 89 -15.33 1.99 9.83
CA PRO A 89 -16.11 3.21 9.97
C PRO A 89 -15.69 4.06 11.17
N GLY A 90 -15.81 5.38 11.04
CA GLY A 90 -15.39 6.33 12.07
C GLY A 90 -16.10 6.12 13.40
N ARG A 91 -17.36 5.70 13.38
CA ARG A 91 -18.14 5.40 14.59
C ARG A 91 -17.76 4.07 15.25
N VAL A 92 -17.14 3.17 14.51
CA VAL A 92 -16.74 1.83 14.99
C VAL A 92 -15.36 1.88 15.65
N ALA A 93 -14.36 2.44 14.96
CA ALA A 93 -12.96 2.39 15.42
C ALA A 93 -12.34 3.77 15.72
N LYS A 94 -13.10 4.87 15.58
CA LYS A 94 -12.60 6.26 15.70
C LYS A 94 -11.43 6.56 14.75
N GLU A 95 -11.32 5.79 13.67
CA GLU A 95 -10.26 5.96 12.67
C GLU A 95 -10.44 7.28 11.92
N PRO A 96 -9.36 8.06 11.77
CA PRO A 96 -9.39 9.27 10.98
C PRO A 96 -9.40 8.98 9.47
N PRO A 97 -10.08 9.83 8.68
CA PRO A 97 -10.10 9.67 7.23
C PRO A 97 -8.71 9.90 6.59
N ILE A 98 -8.52 9.35 5.40
CA ILE A 98 -7.33 9.56 4.55
C ILE A 98 -7.54 10.64 3.46
N GLY A 99 -8.72 11.24 3.42
CA GLY A 99 -9.04 12.37 2.56
C GLY A 99 -10.34 13.03 2.97
N LEU A 100 -10.57 14.23 2.45
CA LEU A 100 -11.77 15.04 2.68
C LEU A 100 -12.37 15.48 1.37
N MET A 101 -13.70 15.59 1.34
CA MET A 101 -14.39 16.43 0.37
C MET A 101 -14.62 17.79 1.01
N ILE A 102 -14.22 18.84 0.31
CA ILE A 102 -14.40 20.22 0.73
C ILE A 102 -15.21 20.91 -0.37
N ASP A 103 -16.45 21.25 -0.07
CA ASP A 103 -17.41 21.81 -1.03
C ASP A 103 -17.87 23.19 -0.55
N THR A 104 -17.85 24.17 -1.45
CA THR A 104 -18.24 25.56 -1.15
C THR A 104 -19.71 25.86 -1.47
N LYS A 105 -20.40 24.94 -2.13
CA LYS A 105 -21.80 25.11 -2.57
C LYS A 105 -22.76 24.26 -1.77
N ALA A 106 -22.58 22.93 -1.78
CA ALA A 106 -23.48 21.98 -1.17
C ALA A 106 -22.83 20.59 -1.00
N PRO A 107 -23.23 19.79 0.00
CA PRO A 107 -22.77 18.41 0.09
C PRO A 107 -23.03 17.63 -1.20
N HIS A 108 -22.03 16.88 -1.69
CA HIS A 108 -22.10 16.16 -2.97
C HIS A 108 -23.30 15.21 -3.12
N PHE A 109 -23.84 14.70 -2.01
CA PHE A 109 -24.99 13.80 -1.99
C PHE A 109 -26.35 14.51 -2.01
N ASP A 110 -26.39 15.84 -1.86
CA ASP A 110 -27.63 16.63 -1.84
C ASP A 110 -28.07 16.97 -3.29
N PRO A 111 -29.18 16.40 -3.78
CA PRO A 111 -29.64 16.67 -5.14
C PRO A 111 -30.43 17.97 -5.26
N ALA A 112 -30.76 18.67 -4.17
CA ALA A 112 -31.57 19.88 -4.23
C ALA A 112 -30.80 21.07 -4.84
N THR A 113 -29.48 21.10 -4.67
CA THR A 113 -28.61 22.17 -5.15
C THR A 113 -27.35 21.62 -5.82
N PRO A 114 -26.80 22.27 -6.86
CA PRO A 114 -25.54 21.84 -7.46
C PRO A 114 -24.37 21.98 -6.48
N SER A 115 -23.67 20.88 -6.24
CA SER A 115 -22.39 20.85 -5.53
C SER A 115 -21.23 21.29 -6.42
N ASP A 116 -20.05 21.50 -5.85
CA ASP A 116 -18.82 21.69 -6.61
C ASP A 116 -18.48 20.45 -7.43
N LEU A 117 -18.73 19.24 -6.90
CA LEU A 117 -18.58 18.00 -7.68
C LEU A 117 -19.55 17.95 -8.87
N GLU A 118 -20.82 18.31 -8.68
CA GLU A 118 -21.78 18.34 -9.78
C GLU A 118 -21.39 19.38 -10.84
N THR A 119 -20.91 20.55 -10.39
CA THR A 119 -20.38 21.59 -11.29
C THR A 119 -19.19 21.07 -12.09
N LEU A 120 -18.25 20.38 -11.43
CA LEU A 120 -17.08 19.79 -12.06
C LEU A 120 -17.48 18.76 -13.12
N LEU A 121 -18.41 17.85 -12.78
CA LEU A 121 -18.94 16.84 -13.70
C LEU A 121 -19.67 17.46 -14.89
N ALA A 122 -20.39 18.56 -14.69
CA ALA A 122 -21.12 19.24 -15.74
C ALA A 122 -20.20 20.02 -16.70
N THR A 123 -19.14 20.65 -16.19
CA THR A 123 -18.43 21.72 -16.91
C THR A 123 -16.98 21.41 -17.27
N HIS A 124 -16.29 20.56 -16.52
CA HIS A 124 -14.88 20.28 -16.78
C HIS A 124 -14.71 19.44 -18.07
N PRO A 125 -13.75 19.75 -18.97
CA PRO A 125 -13.59 19.04 -20.25
C PRO A 125 -13.45 17.52 -20.10
N LEU A 126 -12.62 17.06 -19.15
CA LEU A 126 -12.40 15.64 -18.83
C LEU A 126 -11.93 14.83 -20.08
N ASP A 127 -11.07 15.44 -20.89
CA ASP A 127 -10.50 14.90 -22.13
C ASP A 127 -8.96 14.76 -22.09
N ASP A 128 -8.32 15.19 -21.00
CA ASP A 128 -6.88 15.03 -20.78
C ASP A 128 -6.50 13.54 -20.67
N THR A 129 -5.66 13.08 -21.58
CA THR A 129 -5.25 11.66 -21.66
C THR A 129 -4.43 11.21 -20.44
N ALA A 130 -3.60 12.08 -19.87
CA ALA A 130 -2.81 11.75 -18.68
C ALA A 130 -3.71 11.57 -17.45
N LEU A 131 -4.67 12.47 -17.25
CA LEU A 131 -5.69 12.35 -16.20
C LEU A 131 -6.52 11.06 -16.37
N LEU A 132 -6.98 10.76 -17.59
CA LEU A 132 -7.78 9.55 -17.84
C LEU A 132 -6.95 8.25 -17.68
N ASN A 133 -5.65 8.28 -17.98
CA ASN A 133 -4.74 7.17 -17.69
C ASN A 133 -4.55 6.97 -16.18
N ARG A 134 -4.35 8.04 -15.42
CA ARG A 134 -4.32 8.01 -13.94
C ARG A 134 -5.59 7.40 -13.38
N ALA A 135 -6.76 7.86 -13.85
CA ALA A 135 -8.05 7.33 -13.43
C ALA A 135 -8.22 5.83 -13.71
N ARG A 136 -7.78 5.34 -14.88
CA ARG A 136 -7.77 3.90 -15.19
C ARG A 136 -6.84 3.12 -14.26
N GLY A 137 -5.62 3.60 -14.06
CA GLY A 137 -4.64 2.99 -13.16
C GLY A 137 -5.15 2.91 -11.72
N ALA A 138 -5.66 4.03 -11.19
CA ALA A 138 -6.23 4.12 -9.85
C ALA A 138 -7.43 3.18 -9.67
N ALA A 139 -8.36 3.13 -10.62
CA ALA A 139 -9.50 2.20 -10.54
C ALA A 139 -9.03 0.73 -10.56
N ALA A 140 -8.06 0.38 -11.41
CA ALA A 140 -7.47 -0.95 -11.44
C ALA A 140 -6.75 -1.29 -10.13
N ARG A 141 -6.06 -0.31 -9.53
CA ARG A 141 -5.37 -0.48 -8.26
C ARG A 141 -6.32 -0.68 -7.08
N ILE A 142 -7.42 0.07 -7.03
CA ILE A 142 -8.50 -0.12 -6.06
C ILE A 142 -9.04 -1.56 -6.15
N LYS A 143 -9.30 -2.06 -7.37
CA LYS A 143 -9.72 -3.45 -7.59
C LYS A 143 -8.67 -4.44 -7.09
N GLU A 144 -7.41 -4.31 -7.52
CA GLU A 144 -6.32 -5.22 -7.13
C GLU A 144 -6.09 -5.27 -5.62
N ALA A 145 -6.21 -4.13 -4.92
CA ALA A 145 -6.08 -4.07 -3.46
C ALA A 145 -7.38 -4.40 -2.71
N HIS A 146 -8.49 -4.65 -3.42
CA HIS A 146 -9.82 -4.80 -2.84
C HIS A 146 -10.17 -3.63 -1.89
N LEU A 147 -9.93 -2.40 -2.35
CA LEU A 147 -10.26 -1.18 -1.61
C LEU A 147 -11.73 -0.79 -1.84
N THR A 148 -12.33 -0.22 -0.81
CA THR A 148 -13.68 0.36 -0.75
C THR A 148 -13.64 1.44 0.34
N LYS A 149 -14.73 2.19 0.57
CA LYS A 149 -14.78 3.25 1.60
C LYS A 149 -14.19 2.81 2.95
N TYR A 150 -14.56 1.61 3.38
CA TYR A 150 -14.08 0.95 4.59
C TYR A 150 -13.37 -0.35 4.22
N ALA A 151 -12.05 -0.33 4.19
CA ALA A 151 -11.26 -1.38 3.55
C ALA A 151 -10.95 -2.61 4.45
N ALA A 152 -11.53 -2.69 5.67
CA ALA A 152 -11.49 -3.88 6.52
C ALA A 152 -12.41 -4.99 6.00
N VAL A 153 -12.13 -5.46 4.79
CA VAL A 153 -12.89 -6.49 4.08
C VAL A 153 -12.04 -7.72 3.77
N GLU A 154 -12.65 -8.88 3.79
CA GLU A 154 -12.03 -10.17 3.55
C GLU A 154 -12.08 -10.57 2.07
N THR A 155 -11.02 -11.23 1.63
CA THR A 155 -10.86 -11.73 0.25
C THR A 155 -10.91 -13.25 0.16
N ASN A 156 -10.92 -13.96 1.28
CA ASN A 156 -10.78 -15.42 1.31
C ASN A 156 -12.01 -16.12 1.90
N LEU A 157 -13.11 -15.40 2.07
CA LEU A 157 -14.39 -15.99 2.50
C LEU A 157 -15.01 -16.80 1.36
N PRO A 158 -15.80 -17.84 1.66
CA PRO A 158 -16.61 -18.53 0.66
C PRO A 158 -17.48 -17.53 -0.12
N LEU A 159 -17.36 -17.57 -1.45
CA LEU A 159 -18.13 -16.69 -2.32
C LEU A 159 -19.54 -17.24 -2.47
N PRO A 160 -20.57 -16.37 -2.55
CA PRO A 160 -21.88 -16.81 -3.01
C PRO A 160 -21.77 -17.31 -4.46
N GLU A 161 -22.45 -18.42 -4.76
CA GLU A 161 -22.60 -18.92 -6.14
C GLU A 161 -23.04 -17.78 -7.06
N PRO A 162 -22.40 -17.55 -8.23
CA PRO A 162 -22.71 -16.44 -9.11
C PRO A 162 -24.14 -16.53 -9.69
N GLY A 163 -24.61 -15.45 -10.33
CA GLY A 163 -25.93 -15.39 -10.94
C GLY A 163 -27.02 -14.76 -10.05
N TYR A 164 -26.65 -13.96 -9.06
CA TYR A 164 -27.58 -13.26 -8.17
C TYR A 164 -27.71 -11.77 -8.51
N VAL A 165 -28.77 -11.15 -8.00
CA VAL A 165 -28.94 -9.69 -7.97
C VAL A 165 -28.44 -9.17 -6.63
N LEU A 166 -27.62 -8.12 -6.68
CA LEU A 166 -27.09 -7.48 -5.48
C LEU A 166 -27.95 -6.25 -5.15
N VAL A 167 -28.60 -6.26 -3.99
CA VAL A 167 -29.31 -5.10 -3.44
C VAL A 167 -28.46 -4.49 -2.32
N ILE A 168 -28.14 -3.21 -2.43
CA ILE A 168 -27.28 -2.52 -1.46
C ILE A 168 -28.15 -1.82 -0.42
N ASP A 169 -28.02 -2.26 0.84
CA ASP A 169 -28.62 -1.59 1.99
C ASP A 169 -27.83 -0.35 2.43
N GLN A 170 -28.47 0.53 3.20
CA GLN A 170 -27.86 1.71 3.82
C GLN A 170 -28.32 1.85 5.27
N THR A 171 -27.59 2.64 6.06
CA THR A 171 -28.02 2.92 7.44
C THR A 171 -29.28 3.77 7.45
N PHE A 172 -30.22 3.46 8.34
CA PHE A 172 -31.45 4.21 8.54
C PHE A 172 -31.16 5.67 8.92
N GLY A 173 -31.75 6.63 8.21
CA GLY A 173 -31.51 8.07 8.41
C GLY A 173 -30.12 8.52 7.93
N ASP A 174 -29.52 7.84 6.96
CA ASP A 174 -28.35 8.34 6.23
C ASP A 174 -28.69 9.67 5.55
N ALA A 175 -27.79 10.66 5.65
CA ALA A 175 -27.98 11.99 5.06
C ALA A 175 -28.19 11.94 3.54
N SER A 176 -27.50 11.03 2.85
CA SER A 176 -27.66 10.83 1.40
C SER A 176 -29.04 10.28 1.03
N VAL A 177 -29.62 9.46 1.91
CA VAL A 177 -30.97 8.92 1.76
C VAL A 177 -32.01 10.02 2.00
N THR A 178 -31.88 10.76 3.11
CA THR A 178 -32.82 11.82 3.46
C THR A 178 -32.82 12.96 2.44
N ALA A 179 -31.66 13.29 1.86
CA ALA A 179 -31.57 14.31 0.82
C ALA A 179 -32.21 13.85 -0.51
N SER A 180 -32.15 12.55 -0.83
CA SER A 180 -32.74 11.99 -2.07
C SER A 180 -34.25 11.74 -1.99
N ALA A 181 -34.79 11.56 -0.78
CA ALA A 181 -36.21 11.33 -0.55
C ALA A 181 -36.68 12.08 0.71
N PRO A 182 -36.77 13.42 0.63
CA PRO A 182 -37.19 14.24 1.76
C PRO A 182 -38.67 13.98 2.07
N GLY A 183 -38.97 13.62 3.32
CA GLY A 183 -40.33 13.40 3.81
C GLY A 183 -40.49 12.10 4.59
N ASP A 184 -41.54 12.04 5.41
CA ASP A 184 -41.78 10.90 6.29
C ASP A 184 -42.13 9.65 5.47
N ASN A 185 -41.47 8.54 5.79
CA ASN A 185 -41.70 7.21 5.20
C ASN A 185 -41.45 7.07 3.69
N ILE A 186 -41.06 8.13 2.97
CA ILE A 186 -40.81 8.07 1.51
C ILE A 186 -39.61 7.18 1.22
N ALA A 187 -38.50 7.36 1.94
CA ALA A 187 -37.32 6.52 1.78
C ALA A 187 -37.65 5.04 1.99
N GLN A 188 -38.34 4.71 3.08
CA GLN A 188 -38.74 3.34 3.43
C GLN A 188 -39.58 2.70 2.32
N SER A 189 -40.57 3.42 1.78
CA SER A 189 -41.38 2.94 0.66
C SER A 189 -40.54 2.67 -0.58
N ARG A 190 -39.58 3.55 -0.91
CA ARG A 190 -38.69 3.35 -2.06
C ARG A 190 -37.64 2.25 -1.86
N PHE A 191 -37.18 1.99 -0.64
CA PHE A 191 -36.34 0.81 -0.35
C PHE A 191 -37.12 -0.49 -0.59
N ARG A 192 -38.40 -0.54 -0.20
CA ARG A 192 -39.29 -1.68 -0.50
C ARG A 192 -39.53 -1.83 -2.00
N GLU A 193 -39.82 -0.73 -2.68
CA GLU A 193 -39.96 -0.67 -4.14
C GLU A 193 -38.70 -1.21 -4.83
N MET A 194 -37.51 -0.77 -4.41
CA MET A 194 -36.23 -1.24 -4.93
C MET A 194 -36.08 -2.77 -4.80
N LEU A 195 -36.44 -3.35 -3.65
CA LEU A 195 -36.36 -4.80 -3.44
C LEU A 195 -37.39 -5.58 -4.28
N ILE A 196 -38.59 -5.02 -4.49
CA ILE A 196 -39.61 -5.60 -5.35
C ILE A 196 -39.13 -5.58 -6.81
N MET A 197 -38.68 -4.43 -7.30
CA MET A 197 -38.18 -4.25 -8.67
C MET A 197 -36.99 -5.16 -8.96
N ALA A 198 -36.06 -5.33 -7.99
CA ALA A 198 -34.95 -6.27 -8.12
C ALA A 198 -35.40 -7.72 -8.36
N GLN A 199 -36.54 -8.13 -7.79
CA GLN A 199 -37.11 -9.47 -7.99
C GLN A 199 -37.89 -9.58 -9.29
N GLU A 200 -38.62 -8.53 -9.68
CA GLU A 200 -39.45 -8.49 -10.89
C GLU A 200 -38.62 -8.37 -12.17
N GLU A 201 -37.60 -7.52 -12.17
CA GLU A 201 -36.71 -7.30 -13.32
C GLU A 201 -35.76 -8.49 -13.55
N HIS A 202 -35.56 -9.36 -12.54
CA HIS A 202 -34.70 -10.55 -12.60
C HIS A 202 -35.41 -11.83 -12.11
N PRO A 203 -36.44 -12.31 -12.82
CA PRO A 203 -37.18 -13.49 -12.41
C PRO A 203 -36.27 -14.73 -12.40
N GLY A 204 -36.21 -15.42 -11.26
CA GLY A 204 -35.43 -16.66 -11.10
C GLY A 204 -34.02 -16.46 -10.53
N CYS A 205 -33.53 -15.22 -10.43
CA CYS A 205 -32.30 -14.93 -9.70
C CYS A 205 -32.55 -14.92 -8.19
N ARG A 206 -31.52 -15.30 -7.42
CA ARG A 206 -31.46 -15.02 -5.98
C ARG A 206 -31.15 -13.54 -5.78
N VAL A 207 -31.67 -12.94 -4.72
CA VAL A 207 -31.37 -11.57 -4.32
C VAL A 207 -30.53 -11.61 -3.06
N LEU A 208 -29.33 -11.03 -3.13
CA LEU A 208 -28.46 -10.85 -1.97
C LEU A 208 -28.54 -9.39 -1.53
N ILE A 209 -29.00 -9.17 -0.30
CA ILE A 209 -29.03 -7.84 0.31
C ILE A 209 -27.71 -7.64 1.07
N LYS A 210 -26.80 -6.81 0.53
CA LYS A 210 -25.56 -6.48 1.22
C LYS A 210 -25.83 -5.44 2.31
N THR A 211 -25.70 -5.85 3.56
CA THR A 211 -25.89 -4.95 4.71
C THR A 211 -24.73 -3.96 4.90
N HIS A 212 -25.01 -2.82 5.52
CA HIS A 212 -23.99 -1.80 5.78
C HIS A 212 -23.06 -2.21 6.95
N PRO A 213 -21.73 -1.96 6.90
CA PRO A 213 -20.81 -2.34 7.98
C PRO A 213 -21.19 -1.80 9.37
N GLU A 214 -21.71 -0.57 9.46
CA GLU A 214 -22.20 -0.02 10.75
C GLU A 214 -23.38 -0.81 11.33
N THR A 215 -24.21 -1.42 10.48
CA THR A 215 -25.32 -2.30 10.88
C THR A 215 -24.81 -3.65 11.32
N GLN A 216 -23.82 -4.20 10.63
CA GLN A 216 -23.13 -5.44 11.03
C GLN A 216 -22.50 -5.31 12.43
N HIS A 217 -22.01 -4.12 12.78
CA HIS A 217 -21.48 -3.80 14.11
C HIS A 217 -22.53 -3.32 15.13
N GLY A 218 -23.83 -3.34 14.79
CA GLY A 218 -24.92 -2.96 15.69
C GLY A 218 -24.96 -1.47 16.07
N THR A 219 -24.21 -0.61 15.36
CA THR A 219 -24.15 0.82 15.67
C THR A 219 -25.30 1.62 15.06
N ARG A 220 -25.88 1.15 13.95
CA ARG A 220 -27.06 1.74 13.28
C ARG A 220 -27.90 0.66 12.62
N GLN A 221 -29.22 0.78 12.68
CA GLN A 221 -30.13 -0.08 11.94
C GLN A 221 -30.03 0.18 10.42
N GLY A 222 -30.22 -0.87 9.60
CA GLY A 222 -30.36 -0.76 8.14
C GLY A 222 -31.81 -0.47 7.71
N TYR A 223 -32.07 -0.35 6.41
CA TYR A 223 -33.44 -0.30 5.88
C TYR A 223 -34.04 -1.70 5.70
N PHE A 224 -33.19 -2.71 5.53
CA PHE A 224 -33.59 -4.11 5.48
C PHE A 224 -33.22 -4.86 6.78
N GLY A 225 -34.00 -5.86 7.12
CA GLY A 225 -33.80 -6.72 8.28
C GLY A 225 -34.21 -8.18 8.01
N PRO A 226 -34.11 -9.07 9.02
CA PRO A 226 -34.43 -10.49 8.85
C PRO A 226 -35.86 -10.74 8.34
N ASP A 227 -36.79 -9.82 8.59
CA ASP A 227 -38.17 -9.91 8.13
C ASP A 227 -38.32 -9.73 6.60
N ASP A 228 -37.28 -9.24 5.92
CA ASP A 228 -37.23 -9.10 4.46
C ASP A 228 -36.68 -10.37 3.76
N GLU A 229 -36.18 -11.35 4.52
CA GLU A 229 -35.69 -12.60 3.96
C GLU A 229 -36.83 -13.49 3.44
N THR A 230 -36.58 -14.18 2.33
CA THR A 230 -37.50 -15.15 1.73
C THR A 230 -36.71 -16.34 1.19
N ALA A 231 -37.38 -17.32 0.58
CA ALA A 231 -36.70 -18.40 -0.12
C ALA A 231 -35.73 -17.92 -1.23
N ARG A 232 -35.91 -16.70 -1.76
CA ARG A 232 -35.06 -16.11 -2.82
C ARG A 232 -34.24 -14.90 -2.38
N VAL A 233 -34.56 -14.31 -1.22
CA VAL A 233 -33.94 -13.08 -0.72
C VAL A 233 -33.20 -13.41 0.56
N SER A 234 -31.91 -13.11 0.64
CA SER A 234 -31.13 -13.31 1.86
C SER A 234 -30.29 -12.09 2.21
N LEU A 235 -30.13 -11.84 3.51
CA LEU A 235 -29.18 -10.85 4.01
C LEU A 235 -27.76 -11.41 3.92
N TYR A 236 -26.86 -10.59 3.40
CA TYR A 236 -25.44 -10.90 3.32
C TYR A 236 -24.66 -9.97 4.26
N CYS A 237 -24.37 -10.48 5.46
CA CYS A 237 -23.76 -9.74 6.56
C CYS A 237 -22.24 -9.94 6.69
N GLU A 238 -21.64 -10.81 5.88
CA GLU A 238 -20.20 -11.06 5.95
C GLU A 238 -19.39 -9.82 5.52
N PRO A 239 -18.20 -9.60 6.11
CA PRO A 239 -17.31 -8.49 5.76
C PRO A 239 -16.53 -8.79 4.46
N ILE A 240 -17.18 -9.31 3.43
CA ILE A 240 -16.53 -9.65 2.17
C ILE A 240 -16.21 -8.40 1.34
N SER A 241 -15.14 -8.47 0.55
CA SER A 241 -14.83 -7.47 -0.46
C SER A 241 -16.01 -7.26 -1.44
N PRO A 242 -16.52 -6.03 -1.61
CA PRO A 242 -17.57 -5.73 -2.59
C PRO A 242 -17.20 -6.14 -4.02
N TRP A 243 -15.91 -6.12 -4.37
CA TRP A 243 -15.42 -6.60 -5.68
C TRP A 243 -15.82 -8.03 -6.02
N HIS A 244 -15.75 -8.96 -5.04
CA HIS A 244 -16.21 -10.34 -5.26
C HIS A 244 -17.73 -10.40 -5.43
N LEU A 245 -18.47 -9.52 -4.74
CA LEU A 245 -19.91 -9.44 -4.90
C LEU A 245 -20.30 -8.91 -6.28
N PHE A 246 -19.55 -7.94 -6.81
CA PHE A 246 -19.79 -7.42 -8.15
C PHE A 246 -19.48 -8.45 -9.24
N GLU A 247 -18.48 -9.30 -9.07
CA GLU A 247 -18.11 -10.33 -10.05
C GLU A 247 -19.18 -11.43 -10.19
N GLY A 248 -19.90 -11.76 -9.11
CA GLY A 248 -20.97 -12.75 -9.13
C GLY A 248 -22.36 -12.19 -9.47
N ALA A 249 -22.53 -10.86 -9.46
CA ALA A 249 -23.81 -10.20 -9.65
C ALA A 249 -24.19 -10.06 -11.13
N VAL A 250 -25.48 -10.26 -11.45
CA VAL A 250 -26.05 -9.96 -12.79
C VAL A 250 -26.71 -8.58 -12.85
N GLY A 251 -27.00 -7.99 -11.70
CA GLY A 251 -27.60 -6.66 -11.55
C GLY A 251 -27.28 -6.08 -10.18
N VAL A 252 -27.15 -4.76 -10.09
CA VAL A 252 -26.86 -4.04 -8.85
C VAL A 252 -27.92 -2.97 -8.63
N TYR A 253 -28.60 -3.04 -7.50
CA TYR A 253 -29.65 -2.11 -7.07
C TYR A 253 -29.17 -1.32 -5.88
N THR A 254 -29.37 -0.01 -5.92
CA THR A 254 -28.94 0.87 -4.84
C THR A 254 -29.88 2.04 -4.70
N PHE A 255 -30.00 2.57 -3.49
CA PHE A 255 -30.72 3.80 -3.25
C PHE A 255 -29.81 5.00 -3.55
N SER A 256 -28.84 5.27 -2.67
CA SER A 256 -27.88 6.37 -2.81
C SER A 256 -26.48 6.00 -2.31
N SER A 257 -26.24 4.72 -2.07
CA SER A 257 -25.01 4.23 -1.46
C SER A 257 -23.81 4.49 -2.35
N GLN A 258 -22.66 4.79 -1.75
CA GLN A 258 -21.41 4.87 -2.48
C GLN A 258 -21.09 3.57 -3.24
N LEU A 259 -21.50 2.40 -2.73
CA LEU A 259 -21.28 1.13 -3.42
C LEU A 259 -21.91 1.08 -4.83
N GLY A 260 -22.92 1.91 -5.12
CA GLY A 260 -23.40 2.08 -6.49
C GLY A 260 -22.38 2.75 -7.40
N PHE A 261 -21.65 3.75 -6.92
CA PHE A 261 -20.50 4.31 -7.65
C PHE A 261 -19.41 3.26 -7.85
N GLU A 262 -19.12 2.45 -6.82
CA GLU A 262 -18.13 1.36 -6.92
C GLU A 262 -18.51 0.32 -7.96
N ALA A 263 -19.80 -0.02 -8.04
CA ALA A 263 -20.33 -0.92 -9.06
C ALA A 263 -20.13 -0.40 -10.49
N ILE A 264 -20.23 0.92 -10.73
CA ILE A 264 -20.04 1.53 -12.07
C ILE A 264 -18.64 1.20 -12.60
N TYR A 265 -17.59 1.47 -11.82
CA TYR A 265 -16.23 1.20 -12.26
C TYR A 265 -15.78 -0.25 -12.02
N ALA A 266 -16.61 -1.07 -11.36
CA ALA A 266 -16.54 -2.53 -11.41
C ALA A 266 -17.17 -3.14 -12.67
N GLY A 267 -17.84 -2.34 -13.51
CA GLY A 267 -18.36 -2.76 -14.81
C GLY A 267 -19.87 -2.82 -14.90
N HIS A 268 -20.60 -2.53 -13.82
CA HIS A 268 -22.07 -2.53 -13.79
C HIS A 268 -22.67 -1.22 -14.31
N LYS A 269 -23.98 -1.26 -14.58
CA LYS A 269 -24.85 -0.09 -14.75
C LYS A 269 -25.94 -0.18 -13.68
N PRO A 270 -25.73 0.39 -12.48
CA PRO A 270 -26.64 0.21 -11.36
C PRO A 270 -28.04 0.77 -11.62
N ARG A 271 -29.08 0.10 -11.08
CA ARG A 271 -30.44 0.62 -10.97
C ARG A 271 -30.55 1.46 -9.69
N VAL A 272 -30.92 2.74 -9.82
CA VAL A 272 -30.80 3.72 -8.72
C VAL A 272 -32.16 4.28 -8.32
N PHE A 273 -32.51 4.18 -7.02
CA PHE A 273 -33.80 4.62 -6.45
C PHE A 273 -33.72 5.93 -5.63
N GLY A 274 -32.52 6.45 -5.41
CA GLY A 274 -32.26 7.78 -4.86
C GLY A 274 -31.67 8.72 -5.92
N GLN A 275 -30.98 9.76 -5.47
CA GLN A 275 -30.35 10.77 -6.34
C GLN A 275 -28.88 11.03 -5.96
N PRO A 276 -28.04 9.99 -5.82
CA PRO A 276 -26.64 10.14 -5.45
C PRO A 276 -25.85 10.94 -6.50
N PHE A 277 -24.65 11.41 -6.15
CA PHE A 277 -23.82 12.27 -7.02
C PHE A 277 -23.51 11.66 -8.40
N TYR A 278 -23.48 10.33 -8.50
CA TYR A 278 -23.14 9.58 -9.71
C TYR A 278 -24.35 9.24 -10.59
N ALA A 279 -25.58 9.53 -10.15
CA ALA A 279 -26.79 9.38 -10.96
C ALA A 279 -26.98 10.55 -11.94
N GLY A 280 -27.57 10.30 -13.10
CA GLY A 280 -27.86 11.31 -14.13
C GLY A 280 -26.76 11.54 -15.18
N TRP A 281 -25.70 10.73 -15.19
CA TRP A 281 -24.55 10.90 -16.11
C TRP A 281 -24.43 9.81 -17.19
N GLY A 282 -25.48 9.01 -17.39
CA GLY A 282 -25.51 7.94 -18.41
C GLY A 282 -24.99 6.57 -17.95
N LEU A 283 -24.45 6.50 -16.73
CA LEU A 283 -23.80 5.29 -16.18
C LEU A 283 -24.68 4.50 -15.21
N THR A 284 -25.94 4.93 -15.04
CA THR A 284 -26.95 4.35 -14.16
C THR A 284 -28.29 4.26 -14.88
N SER A 285 -29.21 3.46 -14.33
CA SER A 285 -30.62 3.45 -14.69
C SER A 285 -31.42 4.09 -13.55
N ASP A 286 -31.71 5.37 -13.68
CA ASP A 286 -32.25 6.20 -12.59
C ASP A 286 -33.79 6.13 -12.56
N GLU A 287 -34.37 5.73 -11.42
CA GLU A 287 -35.81 5.76 -11.21
C GLU A 287 -36.34 7.17 -11.01
N TYR A 288 -35.57 8.00 -10.28
CA TYR A 288 -35.93 9.38 -9.96
C TYR A 288 -34.83 10.32 -10.48
N PRO A 289 -34.74 10.58 -11.80
CA PRO A 289 -33.64 11.34 -12.39
C PRO A 289 -33.61 12.79 -11.92
N VAL A 290 -32.42 13.39 -11.91
CA VAL A 290 -32.20 14.82 -11.62
C VAL A 290 -32.18 15.58 -12.95
N PRO A 291 -33.21 16.38 -13.31
CA PRO A 291 -33.39 16.89 -14.68
C PRO A 291 -32.24 17.75 -15.26
N ARG A 292 -31.46 18.39 -14.38
CA ARG A 292 -30.33 19.24 -14.77
C ARG A 292 -29.05 18.47 -15.12
N ARG A 293 -28.95 17.18 -14.76
CA ARG A 293 -27.81 16.31 -15.11
C ARG A 293 -28.10 15.64 -16.46
N GLN A 294 -27.57 16.21 -17.54
CA GLN A 294 -27.86 15.76 -18.91
C GLN A 294 -26.61 15.27 -19.66
N ARG A 295 -25.42 15.62 -19.18
CA ARG A 295 -24.14 15.23 -19.80
C ARG A 295 -23.92 13.73 -19.66
N GLN A 296 -23.51 13.08 -20.74
CA GLN A 296 -23.09 11.68 -20.72
C GLN A 296 -21.59 11.61 -20.42
N LEU A 297 -21.21 10.84 -19.40
CA LEU A 297 -19.82 10.64 -19.01
C LEU A 297 -19.41 9.19 -19.21
N THR A 298 -18.13 8.98 -19.51
CA THR A 298 -17.52 7.64 -19.40
C THR A 298 -17.21 7.32 -17.93
N ARG A 299 -17.09 6.02 -17.62
CA ARG A 299 -16.69 5.56 -16.27
C ARG A 299 -15.41 6.22 -15.79
N THR A 300 -14.42 6.32 -16.68
CA THR A 300 -13.12 6.95 -16.38
C THR A 300 -13.26 8.44 -16.12
N GLN A 301 -14.13 9.16 -16.83
CA GLN A 301 -14.37 10.59 -16.59
C GLN A 301 -15.06 10.85 -15.26
N LEU A 302 -16.12 10.09 -14.94
CA LEU A 302 -16.79 10.17 -13.65
C LEU A 302 -15.80 9.87 -12.51
N PHE A 303 -14.97 8.83 -12.67
CA PHE A 303 -13.93 8.49 -11.71
C PHE A 303 -12.90 9.61 -11.55
N ALA A 304 -12.38 10.16 -12.65
CA ALA A 304 -11.39 11.24 -12.60
C ALA A 304 -11.89 12.45 -11.80
N ALA A 305 -13.13 12.88 -12.06
CA ALA A 305 -13.74 13.98 -11.31
C ALA A 305 -13.94 13.63 -9.83
N ALA A 306 -14.58 12.49 -9.53
CA ALA A 306 -15.00 12.14 -8.17
C ALA A 306 -13.86 11.65 -7.26
N MET A 307 -12.78 11.09 -7.83
CA MET A 307 -11.69 10.48 -7.06
C MET A 307 -10.37 11.25 -7.14
N ILE A 308 -10.10 11.97 -8.24
CA ILE A 308 -8.81 12.67 -8.42
C ILE A 308 -8.98 14.17 -8.19
N LEU A 309 -9.90 14.80 -8.93
CA LEU A 309 -9.99 16.27 -8.97
C LEU A 309 -10.75 16.88 -7.78
N TYR A 310 -11.78 16.20 -7.29
CA TYR A 310 -12.67 16.75 -6.28
C TYR A 310 -12.18 16.54 -4.82
N PRO A 311 -11.68 15.36 -4.42
CA PRO A 311 -11.25 15.16 -3.04
C PRO A 311 -9.87 15.77 -2.76
N THR A 312 -9.65 16.16 -1.51
CA THR A 312 -8.34 16.47 -0.96
C THR A 312 -7.79 15.24 -0.24
N TRP A 313 -6.69 14.68 -0.74
CA TRP A 313 -6.05 13.49 -0.17
C TRP A 313 -4.91 13.84 0.78
N TYR A 314 -4.62 12.95 1.72
CA TYR A 314 -3.63 13.17 2.77
C TYR A 314 -2.76 11.95 3.01
N ASP A 315 -1.44 12.17 3.05
CA ASP A 315 -0.45 11.17 3.40
C ASP A 315 -0.17 11.22 4.92
N PRO A 316 -0.63 10.23 5.70
CA PRO A 316 -0.43 10.20 7.14
C PRO A 316 1.00 9.91 7.57
N CYS A 317 1.85 9.33 6.71
CA CYS A 317 3.26 9.10 7.00
C CYS A 317 4.08 10.37 6.75
N ARG A 318 3.83 11.08 5.64
CA ARG A 318 4.58 12.30 5.30
C ARG A 318 3.98 13.59 5.87
N ASP A 319 2.78 13.54 6.44
CA ASP A 319 2.06 14.70 7.01
C ASP A 319 1.90 15.86 6.00
N GLN A 320 1.42 15.52 4.81
CA GLN A 320 1.18 16.47 3.72
C GLN A 320 -0.06 16.10 2.90
N LEU A 321 -0.60 17.06 2.15
CA LEU A 321 -1.55 16.75 1.09
C LEU A 321 -0.84 15.98 -0.02
N CYS A 322 -1.54 15.06 -0.64
CA CYS A 322 -0.98 14.19 -1.66
C CYS A 322 -1.95 13.96 -2.82
N GLU A 323 -1.50 13.21 -3.82
CA GLU A 323 -2.34 12.72 -4.90
C GLU A 323 -3.14 11.48 -4.46
N LEU A 324 -4.14 11.10 -5.25
CA LEU A 324 -4.94 9.89 -5.01
C LEU A 324 -4.05 8.65 -4.90
N GLU A 325 -3.05 8.51 -5.75
CA GLU A 325 -2.15 7.35 -5.83
C GLU A 325 -1.41 7.12 -4.50
N ASP A 326 -0.93 8.18 -3.84
CA ASP A 326 -0.28 8.07 -2.54
C ASP A 326 -1.25 7.58 -1.46
N ALA A 327 -2.47 8.14 -1.42
CA ALA A 327 -3.50 7.72 -0.49
C ALA A 327 -3.95 6.27 -0.74
N LEU A 328 -4.03 5.84 -2.00
CA LEU A 328 -4.34 4.45 -2.39
C LEU A 328 -3.28 3.50 -1.85
N GLU A 329 -2.00 3.79 -2.07
CA GLU A 329 -0.93 2.90 -1.63
C GLU A 329 -0.80 2.86 -0.11
N GLN A 330 -1.04 3.98 0.55
CA GLN A 330 -1.11 4.03 2.00
C GLN A 330 -2.27 3.18 2.56
N LEU A 331 -3.47 3.30 1.98
CA LEU A 331 -4.62 2.51 2.42
C LEU A 331 -4.41 1.02 2.09
N ALA A 332 -3.87 0.71 0.91
CA ALA A 332 -3.54 -0.66 0.51
C ALA A 332 -2.53 -1.32 1.45
N ALA A 333 -1.51 -0.58 1.91
CA ALA A 333 -0.57 -1.06 2.92
C ALA A 333 -1.29 -1.43 4.23
N GLN A 334 -2.12 -0.52 4.77
CA GLN A 334 -2.89 -0.75 5.99
C GLN A 334 -3.86 -1.93 5.86
N THR A 335 -4.53 -2.04 4.71
CA THR A 335 -5.49 -3.10 4.43
C THR A 335 -4.79 -4.46 4.34
N ARG A 336 -3.64 -4.54 3.67
CA ARG A 336 -2.85 -5.77 3.60
C ARG A 336 -2.44 -6.23 4.99
N THR A 337 -1.88 -5.33 5.81
CA THR A 337 -1.45 -5.69 7.18
C THR A 337 -2.62 -6.11 8.05
N TRP A 338 -3.77 -5.44 7.95
CA TRP A 338 -4.98 -5.85 8.67
C TRP A 338 -5.43 -7.25 8.27
N ARG A 339 -5.49 -7.56 6.97
CA ARG A 339 -5.88 -8.90 6.49
C ARG A 339 -4.92 -9.96 7.01
N GLU A 340 -3.62 -9.72 6.95
CA GLU A 340 -2.63 -10.71 7.37
C GLU A 340 -2.56 -10.87 8.91
N ASP A 341 -2.77 -9.79 9.68
CA ASP A 341 -2.45 -9.78 11.12
C ASP A 341 -3.67 -9.80 12.06
N ARG A 342 -4.91 -9.61 11.56
CA ARG A 342 -6.11 -9.49 12.41
C ARG A 342 -6.33 -10.66 13.36
N HIS A 343 -5.91 -11.86 12.97
CA HIS A 343 -6.03 -13.07 13.81
C HIS A 343 -4.88 -13.24 14.80
N GLY A 344 -3.87 -12.38 14.73
CA GLY A 344 -2.64 -12.43 15.52
C GLY A 344 -1.70 -13.55 15.06
N TRP A 345 -0.49 -13.57 15.59
CA TRP A 345 0.54 -14.52 15.17
C TRP A 345 1.18 -15.26 16.35
N THR A 346 1.65 -16.48 16.09
CA THR A 346 2.65 -17.17 16.93
C THR A 346 4.01 -17.11 16.26
N ALA A 347 5.01 -16.54 16.93
CA ALA A 347 6.32 -16.26 16.37
C ALA A 347 7.39 -17.13 17.02
N HIS A 348 8.02 -17.99 16.23
CA HIS A 348 8.98 -19.00 16.67
C HIS A 348 10.40 -18.65 16.20
N SER A 349 11.40 -19.07 16.98
CA SER A 349 12.81 -18.90 16.62
C SER A 349 13.27 -17.44 16.44
N MET A 350 12.56 -16.52 17.11
CA MET A 350 12.81 -15.08 17.13
C MET A 350 13.81 -14.70 18.23
N ARG A 351 14.91 -14.02 17.86
CA ARG A 351 15.87 -13.46 18.84
C ARG A 351 15.16 -12.44 19.74
N LEU A 352 15.56 -12.33 21.01
CA LEU A 352 14.84 -11.51 22.01
C LEU A 352 14.77 -10.04 21.58
N TRP A 353 15.88 -9.50 21.06
CA TRP A 353 15.93 -8.12 20.60
C TRP A 353 15.01 -7.83 19.39
N LYS A 354 14.65 -8.85 18.59
CA LYS A 354 13.71 -8.71 17.47
C LYS A 354 12.25 -8.67 17.91
N ARG A 355 11.92 -9.13 19.12
CA ARG A 355 10.53 -9.28 19.58
C ARG A 355 9.79 -7.95 19.65
N LYS A 356 10.42 -6.89 20.18
CA LYS A 356 9.78 -5.57 20.27
C LYS A 356 9.51 -4.95 18.89
N PRO A 357 10.47 -4.92 17.94
CA PRO A 357 10.19 -4.51 16.56
C PRO A 357 9.09 -5.34 15.89
N LEU A 358 9.14 -6.67 16.02
CA LEU A 358 8.12 -7.56 15.45
C LEU A 358 6.72 -7.32 16.05
N GLN A 359 6.65 -7.01 17.34
CA GLN A 359 5.40 -6.61 17.99
C GLN A 359 4.83 -5.30 17.39
N GLY A 360 5.69 -4.38 16.94
CA GLY A 360 5.26 -3.18 16.22
C GLY A 360 4.75 -3.49 14.81
N PHE A 361 5.43 -4.37 14.08
CA PHE A 361 5.06 -4.75 12.70
C PHE A 361 3.75 -5.54 12.59
N PHE A 362 3.57 -6.52 13.47
CA PHE A 362 2.52 -7.54 13.33
C PHE A 362 1.49 -7.51 14.46
N GLY A 363 1.73 -6.71 15.50
CA GLY A 363 0.94 -6.73 16.73
C GLY A 363 -0.08 -5.62 16.87
N ALA A 364 -0.32 -4.84 15.81
CA ALA A 364 -1.20 -3.67 15.84
C ALA A 364 -2.68 -4.02 16.10
N HIS A 365 -3.15 -5.15 15.55
CA HIS A 365 -4.54 -5.61 15.70
C HIS A 365 -4.70 -6.63 16.82
N LYS A 366 -3.79 -7.61 16.90
CA LYS A 366 -3.76 -8.63 17.96
C LYS A 366 -2.31 -8.93 18.35
N PRO A 367 -1.94 -8.89 19.64
CA PRO A 367 -0.53 -8.99 20.04
C PRO A 367 0.14 -10.32 19.64
N LEU A 368 1.46 -10.30 19.38
CA LEU A 368 2.23 -11.50 19.04
C LEU A 368 2.42 -12.38 20.28
N ILE A 369 2.41 -13.69 20.06
CA ILE A 369 2.83 -14.66 21.06
C ILE A 369 4.14 -15.28 20.60
N PHE A 370 5.14 -15.33 21.47
CA PHE A 370 6.46 -15.90 21.14
C PHE A 370 6.63 -17.29 21.73
N ASP A 371 7.23 -18.20 20.96
CA ASP A 371 7.61 -19.57 21.33
C ASP A 371 6.48 -20.42 21.96
N ARG A 372 5.23 -20.18 21.52
CA ARG A 372 4.07 -20.99 21.89
C ARG A 372 3.14 -21.13 20.70
N THR A 373 2.76 -22.36 20.37
CA THR A 373 1.79 -22.65 19.32
C THR A 373 0.36 -22.42 19.81
N ARG A 374 -0.52 -21.95 18.93
CA ARG A 374 -1.97 -21.88 19.16
C ARG A 374 -2.71 -22.17 17.86
N ASP A 375 -3.79 -22.93 17.95
CA ASP A 375 -4.55 -23.36 16.77
C ASP A 375 -5.36 -22.22 16.14
N ASP A 376 -5.71 -21.18 16.90
CA ASP A 376 -6.47 -20.03 16.41
C ASP A 376 -5.59 -18.93 15.78
N ARG A 377 -4.29 -19.18 15.59
CA ARG A 377 -3.36 -18.18 15.04
C ARG A 377 -2.37 -18.82 14.06
N PRO A 378 -2.11 -18.19 12.90
CA PRO A 378 -1.03 -18.63 12.04
C PRO A 378 0.33 -18.56 12.76
N ALA A 379 1.23 -19.45 12.36
CA ALA A 379 2.60 -19.50 12.83
C ALA A 379 3.55 -18.77 11.87
N MET A 380 4.57 -18.11 12.42
CA MET A 380 5.69 -17.57 11.69
C MET A 380 7.02 -18.00 12.28
N VAL A 381 8.06 -18.08 11.46
CA VAL A 381 9.42 -18.47 11.84
C VAL A 381 10.43 -17.57 11.15
N TRP A 382 11.54 -17.26 11.84
CA TRP A 382 12.61 -16.47 11.22
C TRP A 382 13.41 -17.30 10.20
N ALA A 383 13.48 -16.85 8.94
CA ALA A 383 14.27 -17.45 7.87
C ALA A 383 13.99 -18.95 7.67
N SER A 384 15.04 -19.69 7.29
CA SER A 384 15.10 -21.16 7.20
C SER A 384 15.18 -21.87 8.57
N LYS A 385 14.96 -21.21 9.71
CA LYS A 385 15.00 -21.89 11.01
C LYS A 385 13.84 -22.89 11.16
N ALA A 386 14.01 -23.82 12.11
CA ALA A 386 12.98 -24.76 12.51
C ALA A 386 11.80 -24.04 13.18
N GLY A 387 10.59 -24.51 12.88
CA GLY A 387 9.32 -24.01 13.38
C GLY A 387 8.19 -24.98 13.03
N PRO A 388 6.93 -24.65 13.39
CA PRO A 388 5.77 -25.47 13.04
C PRO A 388 5.62 -25.67 11.53
N ASP A 389 5.02 -26.79 11.14
CA ASP A 389 4.69 -27.07 9.74
C ASP A 389 3.75 -26.01 9.17
N GLY A 390 4.00 -25.58 7.94
CA GLY A 390 3.23 -24.51 7.29
C GLY A 390 3.47 -23.10 7.85
N ALA A 391 4.45 -22.91 8.75
CA ALA A 391 4.77 -21.59 9.27
C ALA A 391 5.26 -20.65 8.15
N THR A 392 4.79 -19.39 8.19
CA THR A 392 5.26 -18.34 7.29
C THR A 392 6.69 -17.95 7.66
N ARG A 393 7.61 -17.99 6.69
CA ARG A 393 8.99 -17.57 6.86
C ARG A 393 9.08 -16.05 6.79
N VAL A 394 9.65 -15.45 7.83
CA VAL A 394 9.88 -14.02 7.95
C VAL A 394 11.36 -13.73 7.85
N GLU A 395 11.75 -12.79 7.01
CA GLU A 395 13.13 -12.33 6.87
C GLU A 395 13.17 -10.81 6.68
N ASP A 396 14.36 -10.23 6.82
CA ASP A 396 14.57 -8.82 6.49
C ASP A 396 14.25 -8.55 5.00
N GLY A 397 13.57 -7.43 4.73
CA GLY A 397 13.31 -6.96 3.37
C GLY A 397 14.55 -6.37 2.69
N PHE A 398 14.43 -6.09 1.40
CA PHE A 398 15.56 -5.62 0.58
C PHE A 398 15.97 -4.16 0.86
N LEU A 399 15.04 -3.33 1.34
CA LEU A 399 15.30 -1.96 1.80
C LEU A 399 15.18 -1.91 3.32
N ARG A 400 16.30 -2.07 4.02
CA ARG A 400 16.30 -2.39 5.46
C ARG A 400 16.61 -1.22 6.39
N SER A 401 17.76 -0.55 6.21
CA SER A 401 18.24 0.52 7.09
C SER A 401 19.45 1.27 6.49
N ARG A 402 19.71 2.52 6.92
CA ARG A 402 21.06 3.11 6.82
C ARG A 402 21.95 2.50 7.90
N GLY A 403 23.08 1.90 7.51
CA GLY A 403 24.02 1.24 8.42
C GLY A 403 23.88 -0.29 8.46
N LEU A 404 24.90 -0.96 9.01
CA LEU A 404 24.96 -2.42 9.10
C LEU A 404 23.85 -2.96 10.01
N GLY A 405 23.31 -4.14 9.68
CA GLY A 405 22.39 -4.85 10.58
C GLY A 405 22.96 -5.14 11.98
N ALA A 406 24.28 -5.05 12.12
CA ALA A 406 25.03 -5.09 13.38
C ALA A 406 24.72 -3.91 14.35
N GLU A 407 24.15 -2.80 13.87
CA GLU A 407 23.81 -1.64 14.71
C GLU A 407 22.43 -1.73 15.39
N LEU A 408 21.68 -2.82 15.13
CA LEU A 408 20.37 -3.11 15.74
C LEU A 408 19.26 -2.11 15.39
N VAL A 409 19.42 -1.39 14.28
CA VAL A 409 18.37 -0.52 13.74
C VAL A 409 17.13 -1.36 13.42
N PRO A 410 15.92 -0.98 13.88
CA PRO A 410 14.68 -1.67 13.54
C PRO A 410 14.54 -1.79 12.02
N PRO A 411 14.08 -2.95 11.51
CA PRO A 411 13.87 -3.09 10.07
C PRO A 411 12.77 -2.11 9.62
N LEU A 412 12.97 -1.44 8.49
CA LEU A 412 11.87 -0.72 7.80
C LEU A 412 10.99 -1.66 6.97
N SER A 413 11.52 -2.83 6.65
CA SER A 413 10.88 -3.79 5.77
C SER A 413 11.12 -5.23 6.21
N LEU A 414 10.07 -6.04 6.12
CA LEU A 414 10.09 -7.48 6.36
C LEU A 414 9.36 -8.20 5.23
N VAL A 415 9.86 -9.37 4.84
CA VAL A 415 9.17 -10.27 3.91
C VAL A 415 8.42 -11.34 4.68
N CYS A 416 7.31 -11.82 4.13
CA CYS A 416 6.49 -12.90 4.68
C CYS A 416 6.21 -13.90 3.57
N ASP A 417 6.80 -15.09 3.67
CA ASP A 417 6.73 -16.11 2.64
C ASP A 417 6.21 -17.43 3.21
N ASN A 418 5.02 -17.82 2.76
CA ASN A 418 4.35 -19.04 3.20
C ASN A 418 4.55 -20.21 2.22
N LEU A 419 5.41 -20.07 1.22
CA LEU A 419 5.77 -21.13 0.27
C LEU A 419 7.23 -21.58 0.46
N GLY A 420 8.13 -20.61 0.57
CA GLY A 420 9.56 -20.84 0.72
C GLY A 420 10.25 -19.62 1.32
N ILE A 421 11.38 -19.21 0.76
CA ILE A 421 12.02 -17.93 1.07
C ILE A 421 12.89 -17.52 -0.12
N TYR A 422 12.96 -16.22 -0.44
CA TYR A 422 13.52 -15.71 -1.69
C TYR A 422 14.95 -16.20 -2.03
N TYR A 423 15.80 -16.40 -1.03
CA TYR A 423 17.20 -16.79 -1.26
C TYR A 423 17.40 -18.30 -1.43
N ASP A 424 16.37 -19.13 -1.21
CA ASP A 424 16.46 -20.58 -1.28
C ASP A 424 15.85 -21.09 -2.60
N PRO A 425 16.68 -21.45 -3.60
CA PRO A 425 16.20 -21.90 -4.89
C PRO A 425 15.77 -23.39 -4.90
N THR A 426 15.92 -24.12 -3.80
CA THR A 426 15.58 -25.56 -3.75
C THR A 426 14.07 -25.82 -3.84
N GLN A 427 13.26 -24.84 -3.45
CA GLN A 427 11.80 -24.89 -3.51
C GLN A 427 11.22 -23.58 -4.04
N GLU A 428 9.97 -23.61 -4.50
CA GLU A 428 9.28 -22.40 -4.98
C GLU A 428 9.07 -21.41 -3.82
N SER A 429 9.31 -20.12 -4.08
CA SER A 429 9.01 -19.04 -3.12
C SER A 429 7.84 -18.19 -3.58
N ARG A 430 7.20 -17.47 -2.66
CA ARG A 430 6.16 -16.49 -3.01
C ARG A 430 6.71 -15.39 -3.92
N LEU A 431 7.98 -15.03 -3.79
CA LEU A 431 8.61 -14.07 -4.70
C LEU A 431 8.68 -14.61 -6.14
N GLU A 432 8.99 -15.89 -6.36
CA GLU A 432 9.02 -16.48 -7.71
C GLU A 432 7.64 -16.39 -8.40
N ARG A 433 6.56 -16.61 -7.65
CA ARG A 433 5.18 -16.43 -8.16
C ARG A 433 4.87 -14.98 -8.48
N LEU A 434 5.29 -14.04 -7.63
CA LEU A 434 5.11 -12.62 -7.86
C LEU A 434 5.89 -12.14 -9.09
N ILE A 435 7.13 -12.59 -9.28
CA ILE A 435 7.93 -12.27 -10.46
C ILE A 435 7.23 -12.77 -11.72
N THR A 436 6.75 -14.02 -11.70
CA THR A 436 5.99 -14.60 -12.82
C THR A 436 4.74 -13.77 -13.13
N HIS A 437 3.97 -13.41 -12.09
CA HIS A 437 2.76 -12.60 -12.22
C HIS A 437 3.04 -11.17 -12.73
N ARG A 438 4.20 -10.60 -12.42
CA ARG A 438 4.64 -9.27 -12.88
C ARG A 438 5.41 -9.31 -14.20
N THR A 439 5.27 -10.38 -14.98
CA THR A 439 5.67 -10.38 -16.39
C THR A 439 4.81 -9.38 -17.17
N ASP A 440 3.52 -9.32 -16.86
CA ASP A 440 2.57 -8.37 -17.44
C ASP A 440 2.30 -7.24 -16.44
N LEU A 441 2.92 -6.08 -16.66
CA LEU A 441 2.66 -4.89 -15.89
C LEU A 441 1.60 -4.02 -16.55
N ARG A 442 0.69 -3.48 -15.73
CA ARG A 442 -0.13 -2.34 -16.16
C ARG A 442 0.74 -1.09 -16.29
N THR A 443 0.25 -0.10 -17.02
CA THR A 443 0.95 1.18 -17.21
C THR A 443 1.23 1.91 -15.90
N ASP A 444 0.27 1.91 -14.96
CA ASP A 444 0.44 2.51 -13.62
C ASP A 444 1.55 1.82 -12.81
N GLN A 445 1.62 0.49 -12.90
CA GLN A 445 2.63 -0.30 -12.22
C GLN A 445 4.03 -0.09 -12.81
N THR A 446 4.12 0.01 -14.14
CA THR A 446 5.37 0.32 -14.85
C THR A 446 5.89 1.69 -14.43
N LEU A 447 5.02 2.72 -14.45
CA LEU A 447 5.39 4.08 -14.05
C LEU A 447 5.83 4.15 -12.58
N ARG A 448 5.14 3.44 -11.68
CA ARG A 448 5.53 3.35 -10.28
C ARG A 448 6.90 2.71 -10.11
N ALA A 449 7.17 1.59 -10.79
CA ALA A 449 8.46 0.91 -10.76
C ALA A 449 9.59 1.82 -11.30
N ASP A 450 9.38 2.50 -12.43
CA ASP A 450 10.36 3.42 -13.00
C ASP A 450 10.65 4.60 -12.05
N THR A 451 9.61 5.18 -11.44
CA THR A 451 9.74 6.27 -10.46
C THR A 451 10.53 5.82 -9.24
N LEU A 452 10.24 4.62 -8.73
CA LEU A 452 10.96 4.03 -7.61
C LEU A 452 12.43 3.76 -7.94
N MET A 453 12.71 3.18 -9.11
CA MET A 453 14.08 2.95 -9.59
C MET A 453 14.86 4.26 -9.71
N ALA A 454 14.24 5.29 -10.30
CA ALA A 454 14.84 6.62 -10.42
C ALA A 454 15.12 7.24 -9.05
N ALA A 455 14.20 7.11 -8.09
CA ALA A 455 14.38 7.59 -6.72
C ALA A 455 15.54 6.88 -6.01
N LEU A 456 15.60 5.55 -6.07
CA LEU A 456 16.68 4.75 -5.47
C LEU A 456 18.06 5.14 -6.02
N ARG A 457 18.17 5.34 -7.34
CA ARG A 457 19.42 5.77 -7.99
C ARG A 457 19.80 7.19 -7.59
N ARG A 458 18.87 8.15 -7.69
CA ARG A 458 19.11 9.56 -7.37
C ARG A 458 19.52 9.76 -5.92
N LEU A 459 18.92 9.00 -5.00
CA LEU A 459 19.18 9.10 -3.56
C LEU A 459 20.38 8.24 -3.11
N GLY A 460 21.03 7.54 -4.04
CA GLY A 460 22.19 6.68 -3.74
C GLY A 460 21.87 5.56 -2.76
N ILE A 461 20.64 5.05 -2.76
CA ILE A 461 20.22 4.04 -1.77
C ILE A 461 20.80 2.68 -2.18
N SER A 462 21.54 2.08 -1.25
CA SER A 462 21.97 0.68 -1.26
C SER A 462 21.71 0.03 0.10
N LYS A 463 21.77 -1.31 0.17
CA LYS A 463 21.70 -2.08 1.42
C LYS A 463 22.73 -1.61 2.45
N TYR A 464 23.91 -1.17 1.97
CA TYR A 464 25.00 -0.68 2.82
C TYR A 464 25.41 0.73 2.37
N ASN A 465 24.74 1.76 2.91
CA ASN A 465 25.16 3.17 2.75
C ASN A 465 26.30 3.48 3.72
N LEU A 466 27.44 2.81 3.55
CA LEU A 466 28.67 3.08 4.29
C LEU A 466 29.38 4.23 3.58
N GLY A 467 29.62 5.33 4.29
CA GLY A 467 30.40 6.45 3.75
C GLY A 467 31.83 6.03 3.41
N GLY A 468 32.47 6.79 2.54
CA GLY A 468 33.85 6.56 2.13
C GLY A 468 34.20 7.31 0.84
N ASP A 469 35.42 7.81 0.75
CA ASP A 469 35.89 8.49 -0.44
C ASP A 469 36.16 7.47 -1.55
N MET A 470 35.77 7.83 -2.78
CA MET A 470 36.00 7.00 -3.94
C MET A 470 37.46 7.15 -4.40
N PRO A 471 38.27 6.08 -4.39
CA PRO A 471 39.63 6.15 -4.91
C PRO A 471 39.61 6.27 -6.45
N ALA A 472 40.74 6.71 -7.02
CA ALA A 472 40.91 6.67 -8.47
C ALA A 472 40.90 5.21 -8.96
N LEU A 473 39.89 4.86 -9.76
CA LEU A 473 39.74 3.51 -10.30
C LEU A 473 40.55 3.33 -11.59
N PRO A 474 41.20 2.17 -11.80
CA PRO A 474 41.91 1.89 -13.05
C PRO A 474 41.01 2.07 -14.27
N LYS A 475 41.58 2.50 -15.40
CA LYS A 475 40.85 2.64 -16.67
C LYS A 475 40.68 1.27 -17.32
N GLY A 476 39.61 1.09 -18.08
CA GLY A 476 39.30 -0.15 -18.79
C GLY A 476 37.88 -0.63 -18.51
N HIS A 477 37.56 -1.85 -18.95
CA HIS A 477 36.30 -2.51 -18.64
C HIS A 477 36.31 -3.00 -17.19
N ARG A 478 35.43 -2.46 -16.34
CA ARG A 478 35.46 -2.68 -14.89
C ARG A 478 34.40 -3.68 -14.46
N ILE A 479 34.85 -4.74 -13.80
CA ILE A 479 34.01 -5.78 -13.22
C ILE A 479 34.10 -5.71 -11.70
N LEU A 480 32.97 -5.49 -11.03
CA LEU A 480 32.88 -5.57 -9.58
C LEU A 480 32.58 -7.01 -9.14
N VAL A 481 33.40 -7.52 -8.23
CA VAL A 481 33.17 -8.78 -7.51
C VAL A 481 32.86 -8.44 -6.05
N PRO A 482 31.58 -8.48 -5.63
CA PRO A 482 31.21 -8.21 -4.26
C PRO A 482 31.51 -9.43 -3.38
N GLY A 483 32.27 -9.20 -2.32
CA GLY A 483 32.52 -10.19 -1.27
C GLY A 483 31.24 -10.59 -0.57
N GLN A 484 31.12 -11.87 -0.26
CA GLN A 484 29.99 -12.46 0.43
C GLN A 484 30.48 -13.28 1.62
N VAL A 485 29.60 -13.47 2.61
CA VAL A 485 29.90 -14.38 3.71
C VAL A 485 29.59 -15.81 3.27
N GLU A 486 30.61 -16.66 3.26
CA GLU A 486 30.56 -18.01 2.68
C GLU A 486 29.61 -18.97 3.42
N ASP A 487 29.31 -18.69 4.70
CA ASP A 487 28.34 -19.44 5.52
C ASP A 487 26.90 -18.89 5.44
N ASP A 488 26.66 -17.89 4.58
CA ASP A 488 25.32 -17.33 4.39
C ASP A 488 24.39 -18.37 3.76
N ALA A 489 23.16 -18.46 4.28
CA ALA A 489 22.16 -19.41 3.79
C ALA A 489 21.94 -19.29 2.28
N SER A 490 21.99 -18.08 1.72
CA SER A 490 21.87 -17.84 0.29
C SER A 490 22.97 -18.49 -0.56
N ILE A 491 24.20 -18.63 -0.03
CA ILE A 491 25.28 -19.34 -0.72
C ILE A 491 25.09 -20.83 -0.53
N LEU A 492 24.84 -21.27 0.70
CA LEU A 492 24.72 -22.70 1.04
C LEU A 492 23.63 -23.40 0.23
N THR A 493 22.50 -22.73 -0.05
CA THR A 493 21.42 -23.29 -0.85
C THR A 493 21.48 -22.88 -2.32
N GLY A 494 22.15 -21.77 -2.63
CA GLY A 494 22.12 -21.16 -3.96
C GLY A 494 23.33 -21.40 -4.84
N THR A 495 24.36 -22.13 -4.40
CA THR A 495 25.60 -22.34 -5.16
C THR A 495 25.98 -23.83 -5.28
N THR A 496 26.66 -24.19 -6.37
CA THR A 496 27.11 -25.58 -6.65
C THR A 496 28.62 -25.70 -6.84
N ASP A 497 29.23 -24.98 -7.76
CA ASP A 497 30.65 -25.19 -8.08
C ASP A 497 31.53 -24.05 -7.55
N VAL A 498 31.07 -22.81 -7.74
CA VAL A 498 31.69 -21.61 -7.19
C VAL A 498 30.95 -21.25 -5.89
N ARG A 499 31.56 -21.56 -4.74
CA ARG A 499 30.95 -21.36 -3.40
C ARG A 499 31.75 -20.46 -2.47
N THR A 500 32.99 -20.12 -2.83
CA THR A 500 33.86 -19.24 -2.05
C THR A 500 34.15 -17.95 -2.81
N ASN A 501 34.57 -16.92 -2.08
CA ASN A 501 34.99 -15.66 -2.71
C ASN A 501 36.23 -15.86 -3.61
N GLY A 502 37.14 -16.77 -3.21
CA GLY A 502 38.31 -17.13 -4.00
C GLY A 502 37.94 -17.76 -5.34
N ASP A 503 37.01 -18.73 -5.32
CA ASP A 503 36.51 -19.36 -6.55
C ASP A 503 35.85 -18.34 -7.48
N LEU A 504 35.07 -17.41 -6.92
CA LEU A 504 34.41 -16.37 -7.71
C LEU A 504 35.42 -15.44 -8.37
N LEU A 505 36.46 -15.01 -7.65
CA LEU A 505 37.54 -14.19 -8.20
C LEU A 505 38.33 -14.94 -9.28
N ALA A 506 38.68 -16.20 -9.04
CA ALA A 506 39.38 -17.04 -10.00
C ALA A 506 38.56 -17.24 -11.28
N ALA A 507 37.27 -17.57 -11.15
CA ALA A 507 36.35 -17.73 -12.28
C ALA A 507 36.16 -16.43 -13.06
N THR A 508 36.05 -15.29 -12.35
CA THR A 508 35.93 -13.97 -12.98
C THR A 508 37.17 -13.61 -13.78
N ARG A 509 38.38 -13.84 -13.23
CA ARG A 509 39.64 -13.59 -13.95
C ARG A 509 39.82 -14.53 -15.14
N ALA A 510 39.51 -15.81 -14.98
CA ALA A 510 39.63 -16.79 -16.06
C ALA A 510 38.72 -16.44 -17.25
N ALA A 511 37.50 -15.96 -16.98
CA ALA A 511 36.55 -15.56 -18.02
C ALA A 511 36.84 -14.17 -18.60
N ASN A 512 37.54 -13.29 -17.87
CA ASN A 512 37.83 -11.92 -18.28
C ASN A 512 39.32 -11.57 -18.06
N PRO A 513 40.25 -12.10 -18.88
CA PRO A 513 41.69 -11.91 -18.67
C PRO A 513 42.12 -10.44 -18.66
N ASP A 514 41.55 -9.62 -19.54
CA ASP A 514 41.95 -8.21 -19.77
C ASP A 514 41.10 -7.19 -19.01
N ALA A 515 40.08 -7.62 -18.28
CA ALA A 515 39.21 -6.71 -17.54
C ALA A 515 39.87 -6.23 -16.24
N VAL A 516 39.44 -5.05 -15.77
CA VAL A 516 39.79 -4.53 -14.45
C VAL A 516 38.84 -5.15 -13.42
N ILE A 517 39.35 -6.05 -12.59
CA ILE A 517 38.59 -6.72 -11.53
C ILE A 517 38.73 -5.95 -10.22
N LEU A 518 37.63 -5.38 -9.77
CA LEU A 518 37.51 -4.67 -8.51
C LEU A 518 36.86 -5.60 -7.48
N TYR A 519 37.58 -5.97 -6.43
CA TYR A 519 37.02 -6.78 -5.35
C TYR A 519 36.60 -5.89 -4.18
N LYS A 520 35.32 -5.96 -3.77
CA LYS A 520 34.84 -5.25 -2.58
C LYS A 520 34.53 -6.25 -1.47
N PRO A 521 35.34 -6.36 -0.41
CA PRO A 521 35.06 -7.28 0.71
C PRO A 521 33.70 -7.01 1.35
N HIS A 522 33.05 -8.05 1.88
CA HIS A 522 31.81 -7.87 2.64
C HIS A 522 32.10 -7.04 3.91
N PRO A 523 31.26 -6.07 4.29
CA PRO A 523 31.54 -5.20 5.43
C PRO A 523 31.67 -5.96 6.76
N ASP A 524 30.90 -7.02 6.99
CA ASP A 524 31.06 -7.86 8.19
C ASP A 524 32.41 -8.61 8.23
N ILE A 525 33.00 -8.92 7.07
CA ILE A 525 34.33 -9.54 6.97
C ILE A 525 35.41 -8.47 7.19
N ALA A 526 35.26 -7.30 6.55
CA ALA A 526 36.16 -6.16 6.72
C ALA A 526 36.20 -5.67 8.19
N ALA A 527 35.07 -5.71 8.90
CA ALA A 527 34.95 -5.38 10.31
C ALA A 527 35.44 -6.49 11.27
N GLY A 528 35.89 -7.64 10.74
CA GLY A 528 36.36 -8.79 11.54
C GLY A 528 35.24 -9.51 12.33
N LEU A 529 33.97 -9.28 11.99
CA LEU A 529 32.82 -9.87 12.67
C LEU A 529 32.52 -11.31 12.23
N ARG A 530 33.06 -11.72 11.08
CA ARG A 530 32.98 -13.09 10.55
C ARG A 530 34.29 -13.51 9.88
N ASN A 531 34.58 -14.82 9.92
CA ASN A 531 35.70 -15.41 9.20
C ASN A 531 35.41 -15.36 7.69
N GLY A 532 36.37 -14.83 6.93
CA GLY A 532 36.27 -14.71 5.46
C GLY A 532 37.50 -14.05 4.84
N ALA A 533 38.65 -14.11 5.53
CA ALA A 533 39.90 -13.57 5.01
C ALA A 533 40.29 -14.37 3.76
N ILE A 534 40.30 -13.71 2.61
CA ILE A 534 40.73 -14.33 1.37
C ILE A 534 42.24 -14.55 1.45
N PRO A 535 42.74 -15.76 1.15
CA PRO A 535 44.16 -16.03 1.01
C PRO A 535 44.83 -15.02 0.04
N ARG A 536 46.06 -14.56 0.37
CA ARG A 536 46.73 -13.47 -0.39
C ARG A 536 46.94 -13.79 -1.87
N ASP A 537 47.11 -15.07 -2.19
CA ASP A 537 47.17 -15.62 -3.55
C ASP A 537 45.84 -15.46 -4.29
N ALA A 538 44.69 -15.67 -3.65
CA ALA A 538 43.39 -15.46 -4.28
C ALA A 538 43.05 -13.97 -4.51
N THR A 539 43.59 -13.04 -3.70
CA THR A 539 43.47 -11.60 -3.99
C THR A 539 44.29 -11.13 -5.19
N SER A 540 45.28 -11.92 -5.65
CA SER A 540 46.06 -11.56 -6.85
C SER A 540 45.25 -11.57 -8.15
N ALA A 541 44.08 -12.21 -8.14
CA ALA A 541 43.15 -12.17 -9.27
C ALA A 541 42.42 -10.81 -9.42
N ALA A 542 42.37 -10.01 -8.35
CA ALA A 542 41.78 -8.66 -8.36
C ALA A 542 42.86 -7.59 -8.60
N ASP A 543 42.56 -6.62 -9.46
CA ASP A 543 43.45 -5.47 -9.72
C ASP A 543 43.40 -4.43 -8.61
N LEU A 544 42.26 -4.35 -7.89
CA LEU A 544 42.08 -3.44 -6.76
C LEU A 544 41.07 -3.98 -5.74
N VAL A 545 41.40 -3.84 -4.45
CA VAL A 545 40.52 -4.19 -3.32
C VAL A 545 39.94 -2.93 -2.69
N LEU A 546 38.60 -2.86 -2.57
CA LEU A 546 37.84 -1.68 -2.19
C LEU A 546 37.09 -1.87 -0.86
N SER A 547 37.80 -1.76 0.27
CA SER A 547 37.23 -1.98 1.61
C SER A 547 36.22 -0.89 2.01
N ASP A 548 36.61 0.38 1.91
CA ASP A 548 35.87 1.52 2.49
C ASP A 548 35.30 2.47 1.43
N VAL A 549 34.63 1.90 0.43
CA VAL A 549 33.96 2.67 -0.64
C VAL A 549 32.45 2.49 -0.57
N ASP A 550 31.71 3.58 -0.76
CA ASP A 550 30.25 3.55 -0.89
C ASP A 550 29.82 2.67 -2.07
N MET A 551 28.92 1.71 -1.79
CA MET A 551 28.51 0.72 -2.79
C MET A 551 27.70 1.37 -3.92
N ALA A 552 26.82 2.32 -3.61
CA ALA A 552 25.98 2.96 -4.62
C ALA A 552 26.82 3.77 -5.60
N ALA A 553 27.79 4.53 -5.11
CA ALA A 553 28.72 5.29 -5.93
C ALA A 553 29.63 4.36 -6.75
N LEU A 554 30.13 3.27 -6.14
CA LEU A 554 30.96 2.29 -6.85
C LEU A 554 30.21 1.64 -8.02
N LEU A 555 28.94 1.27 -7.84
CA LEU A 555 28.12 0.69 -8.89
C LEU A 555 27.95 1.60 -10.11
N GLU A 556 27.97 2.93 -9.94
CA GLU A 556 27.92 3.86 -11.08
C GLU A 556 29.21 3.82 -11.92
N GLN A 557 30.35 3.47 -11.33
CA GLN A 557 31.67 3.51 -11.97
C GLN A 557 32.11 2.20 -12.63
N VAL A 558 31.34 1.13 -12.48
CA VAL A 558 31.62 -0.19 -13.06
C VAL A 558 30.72 -0.48 -14.25
N ASP A 559 31.16 -1.41 -15.10
CA ASP A 559 30.43 -1.82 -16.30
C ASP A 559 29.60 -3.09 -16.04
N ALA A 560 30.13 -3.99 -15.22
CA ALA A 560 29.48 -5.25 -14.87
C ALA A 560 29.69 -5.65 -13.41
N VAL A 561 28.81 -6.50 -12.90
CA VAL A 561 28.91 -7.12 -11.57
C VAL A 561 28.87 -8.64 -11.71
N TRP A 562 29.86 -9.30 -11.13
CA TRP A 562 29.98 -10.77 -11.13
C TRP A 562 29.86 -11.27 -9.69
N THR A 563 28.83 -12.07 -9.42
CA THR A 563 28.44 -12.43 -8.04
C THR A 563 28.04 -13.90 -7.95
N MET A 564 28.02 -14.48 -6.75
CA MET A 564 27.33 -15.75 -6.54
C MET A 564 25.84 -15.47 -6.33
N THR A 565 25.50 -14.91 -5.17
CA THR A 565 24.10 -14.71 -4.73
C THR A 565 23.86 -13.37 -4.04
N SER A 566 24.86 -12.47 -4.05
CA SER A 566 24.78 -11.17 -3.37
C SER A 566 23.60 -10.33 -3.84
N LEU A 567 22.95 -9.60 -2.91
CA LEU A 567 21.95 -8.59 -3.28
C LEU A 567 22.53 -7.51 -4.21
N THR A 568 23.85 -7.29 -4.17
CA THR A 568 24.55 -6.34 -5.05
C THR A 568 24.27 -6.59 -6.53
N GLY A 569 24.07 -7.84 -6.95
CA GLY A 569 23.70 -8.15 -8.34
C GLY A 569 22.32 -7.56 -8.70
N PHE A 570 21.34 -7.63 -7.80
CA PHE A 570 20.05 -6.96 -8.02
C PHE A 570 20.21 -5.43 -8.03
N GLU A 571 21.02 -4.87 -7.14
CA GLU A 571 21.31 -3.42 -7.11
C GLU A 571 22.02 -2.91 -8.37
N ALA A 572 22.80 -3.77 -9.02
CA ALA A 572 23.44 -3.52 -10.30
C ALA A 572 22.43 -3.55 -11.45
N LEU A 573 21.49 -4.51 -11.46
CA LEU A 573 20.37 -4.54 -12.41
C LEU A 573 19.55 -3.25 -12.33
N LEU A 574 19.22 -2.77 -11.12
CA LEU A 574 18.51 -1.50 -10.90
C LEU A 574 19.20 -0.30 -11.58
N ARG A 575 20.53 -0.35 -11.73
CA ARG A 575 21.37 0.69 -12.33
C ARG A 575 21.69 0.42 -13.81
N GLY A 576 21.07 -0.60 -14.41
CA GLY A 576 21.28 -0.96 -15.81
C GLY A 576 22.66 -1.55 -16.09
N LYS A 577 23.32 -2.13 -15.10
CA LYS A 577 24.63 -2.79 -15.25
C LYS A 577 24.44 -4.25 -15.64
N SER A 578 25.38 -4.79 -16.42
CA SER A 578 25.38 -6.22 -16.75
C SER A 578 25.71 -7.05 -15.51
N VAL A 579 25.02 -8.16 -15.31
CA VAL A 579 25.18 -9.01 -14.12
C VAL A 579 25.36 -10.45 -14.53
N THR A 580 26.44 -11.06 -14.03
CA THR A 580 26.74 -12.49 -14.18
C THR A 580 26.64 -13.17 -12.83
N THR A 581 25.88 -14.27 -12.75
CA THR A 581 25.66 -15.01 -11.49
C THR A 581 26.20 -16.43 -11.56
N TYR A 582 27.04 -16.80 -10.60
CA TYR A 582 27.54 -18.17 -10.41
C TYR A 582 26.70 -19.00 -9.44
N GLY A 583 25.76 -18.36 -8.72
CA GLY A 583 24.70 -19.03 -7.97
C GLY A 583 23.33 -18.78 -8.58
N ALA A 584 22.28 -19.17 -7.85
CA ALA A 584 20.88 -18.95 -8.20
C ALA A 584 20.16 -18.00 -7.22
N PRO A 585 20.60 -16.73 -7.09
CA PRO A 585 19.87 -15.74 -6.30
C PRO A 585 18.45 -15.53 -6.86
N PHE A 586 17.57 -14.88 -6.11
CA PHE A 586 16.17 -14.70 -6.49
C PHE A 586 15.97 -14.03 -7.87
N TYR A 587 16.93 -13.23 -8.32
CA TYR A 587 16.89 -12.49 -9.58
C TYR A 587 17.56 -13.22 -10.77
N ALA A 588 18.14 -14.40 -10.57
CA ALA A 588 18.71 -15.23 -11.63
C ALA A 588 17.68 -16.20 -12.24
N GLY A 589 17.85 -16.56 -13.51
CA GLY A 589 16.98 -17.47 -14.26
C GLY A 589 15.83 -16.79 -15.02
N TRP A 590 15.70 -15.47 -14.91
CA TRP A 590 14.59 -14.70 -15.50
C TRP A 590 14.93 -14.02 -16.83
N GLY A 591 16.15 -14.22 -17.34
CA GLY A 591 16.63 -13.60 -18.59
C GLY A 591 17.16 -12.17 -18.43
N LEU A 592 17.37 -11.70 -17.21
CA LEU A 592 17.96 -10.39 -16.90
C LEU A 592 19.45 -10.47 -16.52
N THR A 593 19.98 -11.69 -16.35
CA THR A 593 21.34 -12.00 -15.92
C THR A 593 21.99 -13.02 -16.85
N ASP A 594 23.32 -13.02 -16.90
CA ASP A 594 24.11 -14.12 -17.46
C ASP A 594 24.33 -15.18 -16.37
N ASP A 595 23.50 -16.22 -16.41
CA ASP A 595 23.47 -17.28 -15.39
C ASP A 595 24.51 -18.36 -15.70
N ARG A 596 25.63 -18.35 -14.98
CA ARG A 596 26.69 -19.39 -15.07
C ARG A 596 26.48 -20.54 -14.09
N GLY A 597 25.75 -20.28 -13.00
CA GLY A 597 25.32 -21.29 -12.04
C GLY A 597 24.04 -22.01 -12.47
N ALA A 598 23.76 -23.16 -11.85
CA ALA A 598 22.51 -23.89 -12.08
C ALA A 598 21.31 -23.12 -11.52
N VAL A 599 20.41 -22.65 -12.39
CA VAL A 599 19.16 -21.98 -12.00
C VAL A 599 17.98 -22.97 -12.01
N PRO A 600 16.96 -22.76 -11.15
CA PRO A 600 15.80 -23.65 -11.12
C PRO A 600 15.06 -23.72 -12.48
N PRO A 601 14.77 -24.91 -13.02
CA PRO A 601 14.06 -25.07 -14.29
C PRO A 601 12.65 -24.45 -14.34
N ARG A 602 12.06 -24.17 -13.17
CA ARG A 602 10.75 -23.52 -13.02
C ARG A 602 10.77 -22.01 -13.27
N ARG A 603 11.94 -21.35 -13.28
CA ARG A 603 12.08 -19.92 -13.58
C ARG A 603 12.07 -19.70 -15.10
N GLN A 604 10.89 -19.85 -15.69
CA GLN A 604 10.72 -19.78 -17.16
C GLN A 604 10.15 -18.44 -17.63
N ALA A 605 9.53 -17.68 -16.74
CA ALA A 605 9.00 -16.36 -17.08
C ALA A 605 10.13 -15.40 -17.49
N ARG A 606 9.77 -14.36 -18.23
CA ARG A 606 10.69 -13.34 -18.75
C ARG A 606 10.18 -11.93 -18.40
N PRO A 607 10.20 -11.56 -17.11
CA PRO A 607 9.79 -10.22 -16.68
C PRO A 607 10.73 -9.16 -17.25
N SER A 608 10.20 -7.95 -17.46
CA SER A 608 11.06 -6.77 -17.61
C SER A 608 11.78 -6.47 -16.29
N LEU A 609 12.79 -5.59 -16.33
CA LEU A 609 13.43 -5.11 -15.11
C LEU A 609 12.40 -4.45 -14.17
N GLN A 610 11.48 -3.65 -14.71
CA GLN A 610 10.37 -3.07 -13.94
C GLN A 610 9.51 -4.14 -13.28
N GLY A 611 9.21 -5.24 -13.99
CA GLY A 611 8.46 -6.39 -13.45
C GLY A 611 9.16 -7.04 -12.27
N LEU A 612 10.47 -7.30 -12.41
CA LEU A 612 11.29 -7.82 -11.32
C LEU A 612 11.31 -6.86 -10.12
N VAL A 613 11.47 -5.56 -10.36
CA VAL A 613 11.48 -4.54 -9.31
C VAL A 613 10.14 -4.45 -8.60
N HIS A 614 9.03 -4.46 -9.34
CA HIS A 614 7.69 -4.41 -8.78
C HIS A 614 7.44 -5.62 -7.87
N ALA A 615 7.73 -6.83 -8.34
CA ALA A 615 7.58 -8.03 -7.53
C ALA A 615 8.46 -7.97 -6.26
N THR A 616 9.71 -7.54 -6.41
CA THR A 616 10.74 -7.61 -5.35
C THR A 616 10.60 -6.51 -4.30
N LEU A 617 10.29 -5.27 -4.70
CA LEU A 617 10.29 -4.10 -3.81
C LEU A 617 8.89 -3.56 -3.51
N ILE A 618 7.86 -3.91 -4.29
CA ILE A 618 6.50 -3.39 -4.06
C ILE A 618 5.58 -4.49 -3.50
N ASP A 619 5.51 -5.66 -4.14
CA ASP A 619 4.55 -6.69 -3.75
C ASP A 619 5.05 -7.58 -2.61
N TYR A 620 6.28 -8.05 -2.69
CA TYR A 620 6.78 -9.08 -1.78
C TYR A 620 6.97 -8.57 -0.34
N PRO A 621 7.78 -7.53 -0.08
CA PRO A 621 7.97 -6.98 1.24
C PRO A 621 6.76 -6.23 1.76
N ARG A 622 6.66 -6.16 3.08
CA ARG A 622 5.85 -5.20 3.82
C ARG A 622 6.77 -4.10 4.34
N TYR A 623 6.24 -2.89 4.45
CA TYR A 623 6.97 -1.74 4.96
C TYR A 623 6.26 -1.14 6.16
N PHE A 624 7.05 -0.57 7.07
CA PHE A 624 6.58 0.06 8.29
C PHE A 624 7.34 1.36 8.52
N ASP A 625 6.61 2.44 8.74
CA ASP A 625 7.20 3.73 9.06
C ASP A 625 7.41 3.83 10.57
N PRO A 626 8.66 3.82 11.06
CA PRO A 626 8.94 3.87 12.49
C PRO A 626 8.64 5.24 13.13
N VAL A 627 8.45 6.28 12.31
CA VAL A 627 8.10 7.62 12.80
C VAL A 627 6.64 7.68 13.20
N THR A 628 5.75 7.17 12.34
CA THR A 628 4.30 7.19 12.59
C THR A 628 3.77 5.93 13.24
N GLY A 629 4.53 4.84 13.21
CA GLY A 629 4.09 3.52 13.67
C GLY A 629 3.05 2.88 12.76
N LEU A 630 2.96 3.33 11.50
CA LEU A 630 1.98 2.86 10.53
C LEU A 630 2.62 1.92 9.50
N PRO A 631 1.89 0.91 9.00
CA PRO A 631 2.19 0.30 7.72
C PRO A 631 2.27 1.37 6.64
N CYS A 632 3.25 1.30 5.75
CA CYS A 632 3.47 2.33 4.73
C CYS A 632 3.81 1.69 3.37
N PRO A 633 3.74 2.46 2.27
CA PRO A 633 4.24 2.01 0.98
C PRO A 633 5.76 2.17 0.90
N VAL A 634 6.40 1.53 -0.11
CA VAL A 634 7.86 1.50 -0.25
C VAL A 634 8.47 2.89 -0.38
N GLU A 635 7.76 3.81 -1.02
CA GLU A 635 8.20 5.18 -1.27
C GLU A 635 8.45 5.93 0.05
N VAL A 636 7.62 5.71 1.08
CA VAL A 636 7.85 6.28 2.41
C VAL A 636 9.13 5.73 3.01
N SER A 637 9.40 4.43 2.85
CA SER A 637 10.63 3.81 3.37
C SER A 637 11.88 4.33 2.65
N VAL A 638 11.80 4.57 1.34
CA VAL A 638 12.86 5.22 0.55
C VAL A 638 13.14 6.63 1.07
N ASP A 639 12.10 7.42 1.34
CA ASP A 639 12.26 8.78 1.89
C ASP A 639 12.92 8.75 3.28
N ARG A 640 12.48 7.85 4.17
CA ARG A 640 13.09 7.68 5.50
C ARG A 640 14.55 7.25 5.42
N LEU A 641 14.88 6.35 4.50
CA LEU A 641 16.26 5.96 4.25
C LEU A 641 17.08 7.13 3.74
N ALA A 642 16.53 7.97 2.86
CA ALA A 642 17.27 9.12 2.34
C ALA A 642 17.52 10.20 3.40
N THR A 643 16.51 10.60 4.18
CA THR A 643 16.66 11.65 5.19
C THR A 643 17.41 11.18 6.43
N GLY A 644 17.36 9.88 6.73
CA GLY A 644 17.90 9.33 7.97
C GLY A 644 16.98 9.54 9.18
N ASP A 645 15.73 9.94 8.97
CA ASP A 645 14.70 10.10 10.01
C ASP A 645 14.20 8.74 10.54
N ILE A 646 15.12 7.95 11.08
CA ILE A 646 14.86 6.62 11.61
C ILE A 646 15.30 6.62 13.09
N PRO A 647 14.41 6.27 14.03
CA PRO A 647 14.76 6.18 15.44
C PRO A 647 15.92 5.20 15.66
N HIS A 648 17.02 5.67 16.26
CA HIS A 648 18.14 4.80 16.62
C HIS A 648 17.82 3.97 17.88
N PRO A 649 18.26 2.70 17.95
CA PRO A 649 18.02 1.85 19.11
C PRO A 649 18.71 2.42 20.36
N GLY A 650 17.96 2.47 21.47
CA GLY A 650 18.48 2.88 22.78
C GLY A 650 19.53 1.90 23.34
N TRP A 651 20.30 2.36 24.33
CA TRP A 651 21.42 1.62 24.95
C TRP A 651 21.04 0.20 25.42
N SER A 652 19.82 0.01 25.93
CA SER A 652 19.31 -1.29 26.39
C SER A 652 19.26 -2.37 25.29
N ASN A 653 18.85 -2.01 24.06
CA ASN A 653 18.82 -2.95 22.93
C ASN A 653 20.23 -3.40 22.53
N ARG A 654 21.21 -2.50 22.59
CA ARG A 654 22.63 -2.80 22.32
C ARG A 654 23.19 -3.78 23.35
N THR A 655 22.89 -3.57 24.63
CA THR A 655 23.33 -4.47 25.71
C THR A 655 22.68 -5.85 25.63
N LEU A 656 21.37 -5.91 25.38
CA LEU A 656 20.62 -7.18 25.21
C LEU A 656 21.14 -8.02 24.03
N SER A 657 21.42 -7.39 22.88
CA SER A 657 21.97 -8.11 21.73
C SER A 657 23.40 -8.60 21.98
N LYS A 658 24.25 -7.79 22.63
CA LYS A 658 25.62 -8.20 22.98
C LYS A 658 25.62 -9.37 23.96
N LEU A 659 24.76 -9.32 24.99
CA LEU A 659 24.59 -10.42 25.96
C LEU A 659 24.04 -11.68 25.28
N GLN A 660 23.03 -11.55 24.41
CA GLN A 660 22.49 -12.71 23.68
C GLN A 660 23.51 -13.29 22.69
N GLY A 661 24.30 -12.46 22.01
CA GLY A 661 25.39 -12.89 21.13
C GLY A 661 26.49 -13.63 21.90
N ALA A 662 26.92 -13.08 23.04
CA ALA A 662 27.90 -13.71 23.93
C ALA A 662 27.39 -15.04 24.50
N LEU A 663 26.10 -15.13 24.88
CA LEU A 663 25.50 -16.37 25.37
C LEU A 663 25.23 -17.39 24.26
N ALA A 664 24.97 -16.95 23.03
CA ALA A 664 24.83 -17.84 21.87
C ALA A 664 26.15 -18.52 21.51
N SER A 665 27.31 -17.86 21.70
CA SER A 665 28.63 -18.51 21.60
C SER A 665 28.90 -19.55 22.70
N TYR A 666 28.09 -19.61 23.76
CA TYR A 666 28.13 -20.64 24.80
C TYR A 666 27.03 -21.70 24.64
N SER A 667 26.35 -21.80 23.49
CA SER A 667 25.28 -22.78 23.28
C SER A 667 25.72 -24.25 23.41
N TRP A 668 27.03 -24.53 23.41
CA TRP A 668 27.60 -25.85 23.68
C TRP A 668 27.56 -26.26 25.16
N ILE A 669 27.38 -25.30 26.08
CA ILE A 669 27.25 -25.57 27.53
C ILE A 669 25.81 -26.02 27.87
N TRP A 670 24.83 -25.74 27.01
CA TRP A 670 23.40 -25.94 27.26
C TRP A 670 22.72 -26.95 26.32
N ARG A 671 23.49 -27.65 25.49
CA ARG A 671 23.04 -28.83 24.75
C ARG A 671 23.58 -30.10 25.43
N ARG A 672 22.80 -30.65 26.36
CA ARG A 672 22.83 -32.08 26.70
C ARG A 672 21.48 -32.66 26.34
#